data_AF-A0A087BHU7-F1
#
_entry.id   AF-A0A087BHU7-F1
#
_cell.length_a   1.000
_cell.length_b   1.000
_cell.length_c   1.000
_cell.angle_alpha   90.00
_cell.angle_beta   90.00
_cell.angle_gamma   90.00
#
_symmetry.space_group_name_H-M   'P 1'
#
loop_
_entity.id
_entity.type
_entity.pdbx_description
1 polymer ?
#
loop_
_entity_poly.entity_id
_entity_poly.type
_entity_poly.pdbx_seq_one_letter_code
_entity_poly.pdbx_strand_id
1 'polypeptide(L)'
;MSALMQRLKDKYRYSIVVFKELVKTDFQLRYQGSFLGVLWSVLKPLMLFAVMYTVFVRFLRFSDGTPTFAISLLCGTCLWSFFSEATTMGMQSIVNRGDLLRKVHFPSYIIVAATTMGSMISLGINLIVVIVFGFFSHAHYTWHVLLVPLNILQLYVLALAISLLMGTLYVYFRDVSHIWDVVLQAMFYAIPVIYPLSMVAHYFPLVSKIMLLNPIAQTIMDVRHNLLVPRGHPDRLDMGRQSLSFPHPLRAVAAAALARRVCIPEEQQQIRGGALVTTVNNPATDMNDDPNEIALSVSHVAKSFRLPTEQASGLKQAFLNWTKGIKGYREQQVLRDISFNVRKGDFFGIVGRNGSGKSTLLKIISGIYIPEKGDVSISGTLVPFIELGVGFNPELTGRENVYLNGALLGFSREQVDAMYDDIVEFAELTDFMDQKLKNYSSGMQVRLAFSVAIKAQGDILVLDEVLAVGDEAFQKKCDNFFKQVKDDPSKTVILVTHSMGAVKKYCNKAILIKDGEIIVSGDPGNVADQYSLENAHDLNYFKTKSESEKAYRFPNGLNPLVPMLQVTPVSPKICDGLSPFVFDVEYEYTPQDKQGYLGLILQDARRGGQVYDIDTQSHYLGVPIESGHHKVRFSIPLDYFNNSEFRIFATVRTESDDPEHPEFVAFTNDDFCCYFAVRNDRNSENGILSDRVLKFEQIEQID
;
A
#
# COMPACT_ATOMS: atom_id res chain seq x y z
N MET A 1 -31.66 16.26 -18.90
CA MET A 1 -31.52 15.72 -17.53
C MET A 1 -30.84 14.34 -17.52
N SER A 2 -31.20 13.41 -18.41
CA SER A 2 -30.58 12.08 -18.52
C SER A 2 -29.07 12.09 -18.79
N ALA A 3 -28.60 12.89 -19.76
CA ALA A 3 -27.15 12.95 -20.09
C ALA A 3 -26.28 13.54 -18.96
N LEU A 4 -26.79 14.54 -18.22
CA LEU A 4 -26.10 15.10 -17.05
C LEU A 4 -26.06 14.07 -15.91
N MET A 5 -27.17 13.38 -15.69
CA MET A 5 -27.29 12.35 -14.67
C MET A 5 -26.40 11.14 -14.99
N GLN A 6 -26.24 10.80 -16.27
CA GLN A 6 -25.33 9.76 -16.74
C GLN A 6 -23.87 10.18 -16.56
N ARG A 7 -23.50 11.40 -16.96
CA ARG A 7 -22.15 11.96 -16.68
C ARG A 7 -21.81 12.00 -15.19
N LEU A 8 -22.76 12.35 -14.33
CA LEU A 8 -22.57 12.34 -12.88
C LEU A 8 -22.46 10.90 -12.35
N LYS A 9 -23.30 9.99 -12.84
CA LYS A 9 -23.25 8.57 -12.46
C LYS A 9 -21.91 7.97 -12.83
N ASP A 10 -21.39 8.24 -14.03
CA ASP A 10 -20.09 7.74 -14.48
C ASP A 10 -18.94 8.35 -13.67
N LYS A 11 -19.00 9.66 -13.39
CA LYS A 11 -17.99 10.37 -12.59
C LYS A 11 -17.89 9.84 -11.15
N TYR A 12 -19.02 9.50 -10.53
CA TYR A 12 -19.07 9.06 -9.14
C TYR A 12 -19.27 7.54 -8.99
N ARG A 13 -19.29 6.78 -10.09
CA ARG A 13 -19.56 5.32 -10.06
C ARG A 13 -18.62 4.61 -9.12
N TYR A 14 -17.31 4.81 -9.32
CA TYR A 14 -16.26 4.23 -8.48
C TYR A 14 -16.43 4.63 -7.01
N SER A 15 -16.55 5.94 -6.75
CA SER A 15 -16.71 6.46 -5.39
C SER A 15 -17.95 5.90 -4.67
N ILE A 16 -19.06 5.69 -5.38
CA ILE A 16 -20.29 5.12 -4.83
C ILE A 16 -20.13 3.62 -4.53
N VAL A 17 -19.46 2.88 -5.39
CA VAL A 17 -19.19 1.44 -5.18
C VAL A 17 -18.33 1.26 -3.92
N VAL A 18 -17.20 1.97 -3.86
CA VAL A 18 -16.30 1.96 -2.68
C VAL A 18 -17.05 2.40 -1.43
N PHE A 19 -17.82 3.50 -1.51
CA PHE A 19 -18.60 3.99 -0.39
C PHE A 19 -19.57 2.93 0.16
N LYS A 20 -20.34 2.27 -0.70
CA LYS A 20 -21.33 1.27 -0.28
C LYS A 20 -20.69 0.08 0.43
N GLU A 21 -19.62 -0.48 -0.13
CA GLU A 21 -18.94 -1.61 0.50
C GLU A 21 -18.25 -1.19 1.80
N LEU A 22 -17.62 -0.01 1.85
CA LEU A 22 -17.03 0.51 3.10
C LEU A 22 -18.08 0.71 4.20
N VAL A 23 -19.25 1.28 3.88
CA VAL A 23 -20.36 1.46 4.84
C VAL A 23 -20.82 0.10 5.38
N LYS A 24 -21.03 -0.87 4.49
CA LYS A 24 -21.45 -2.22 4.87
C LYS A 24 -20.42 -2.89 5.78
N THR A 25 -19.14 -2.85 5.39
CA THR A 25 -18.03 -3.38 6.16
C THR A 25 -17.93 -2.71 7.54
N ASP A 26 -17.91 -1.38 7.61
CA ASP A 26 -17.81 -0.64 8.89
C ASP A 26 -18.96 -0.97 9.83
N PHE A 27 -20.19 -1.03 9.30
CA PHE A 27 -21.36 -1.35 10.10
C PHE A 27 -21.32 -2.78 10.64
N GLN A 28 -20.90 -3.74 9.81
CA GLN A 28 -20.78 -5.15 10.21
C GLN A 28 -19.70 -5.34 11.28
N LEU A 29 -18.56 -4.67 11.14
CA LEU A 29 -17.45 -4.74 12.10
C LEU A 29 -17.81 -4.19 13.48
N ARG A 30 -18.70 -3.19 13.58
CA ARG A 30 -19.13 -2.59 14.86
C ARG A 30 -19.75 -3.59 15.83
N TYR A 31 -20.40 -4.62 15.31
CA TYR A 31 -21.11 -5.63 16.11
C TYR A 31 -20.40 -6.99 16.12
N GLN A 32 -19.19 -7.03 15.57
CA GLN A 32 -18.48 -8.26 15.34
C GLN A 32 -17.80 -8.75 16.64
N GLY A 33 -17.82 -10.06 16.86
CA GLY A 33 -17.35 -10.66 18.12
C GLY A 33 -18.33 -10.56 19.30
N SER A 34 -19.48 -9.91 19.12
CA SER A 34 -20.54 -9.86 20.13
C SER A 34 -21.53 -11.01 19.97
N PHE A 35 -21.94 -11.64 21.08
CA PHE A 35 -22.89 -12.77 21.09
C PHE A 35 -24.22 -12.41 20.41
N LEU A 36 -24.76 -11.21 20.67
CA LEU A 36 -26.03 -10.76 20.07
C LEU A 36 -25.83 -10.06 18.71
N GLY A 37 -24.59 -9.82 18.29
CA GLY A 37 -24.26 -9.20 17.01
C GLY A 37 -25.04 -7.90 16.76
N VAL A 38 -25.63 -7.79 15.57
CA VAL A 38 -26.40 -6.62 15.12
C VAL A 38 -27.58 -6.31 16.03
N LEU A 39 -28.11 -7.27 16.79
CA LEU A 39 -29.21 -7.03 17.73
C LEU A 39 -28.86 -5.99 18.81
N TRP A 40 -27.57 -5.79 19.11
CA TRP A 40 -27.12 -4.72 20.00
C TRP A 40 -27.44 -3.31 19.50
N SER A 41 -27.57 -3.14 18.18
CA SER A 41 -28.03 -1.87 17.59
C SER A 41 -29.42 -1.48 18.09
N VAL A 42 -30.25 -2.45 18.47
CA VAL A 42 -31.60 -2.25 19.01
C VAL A 42 -31.62 -2.35 20.54
N LEU A 43 -30.92 -3.34 21.10
CA LEU A 43 -30.97 -3.64 22.54
C LEU A 43 -30.38 -2.52 23.41
N LYS A 44 -29.24 -1.94 23.00
CA LYS A 44 -28.58 -0.87 23.77
C LYS A 44 -29.49 0.36 23.95
N PRO A 45 -30.13 0.90 22.89
CA PRO A 45 -31.13 1.97 23.03
C PRO A 45 -32.32 1.60 23.91
N LEU A 46 -32.85 0.36 23.81
CA LEU A 46 -33.96 -0.11 24.63
C LEU A 46 -33.60 -0.12 26.11
N MET A 47 -32.42 -0.63 26.45
CA MET A 47 -31.93 -0.63 27.83
C MET A 47 -31.69 0.80 28.33
N LEU A 48 -31.07 1.66 27.51
CA LEU A 48 -30.86 3.06 27.86
C LEU A 48 -32.20 3.77 28.10
N PHE A 49 -33.22 3.49 27.30
CA PHE A 49 -34.58 3.99 27.52
C PHE A 49 -35.13 3.51 28.86
N ALA A 50 -35.07 2.21 29.16
CA ALA A 50 -35.57 1.68 30.42
C ALA A 50 -34.91 2.36 31.63
N VAL A 51 -33.60 2.59 31.56
CA VAL A 51 -32.85 3.32 32.58
C VAL A 51 -33.30 4.79 32.65
N MET A 52 -33.36 5.50 31.52
CA MET A 52 -33.76 6.91 31.46
C MET A 52 -35.20 7.13 31.94
N TYR A 53 -36.14 6.26 31.55
CA TYR A 53 -37.51 6.27 32.04
C TYR A 53 -37.55 6.10 33.57
N THR A 54 -36.82 5.12 34.09
CA THR A 54 -36.79 4.85 35.54
C THR A 54 -36.20 6.02 36.33
N VAL A 55 -35.07 6.58 35.88
CA VAL A 55 -34.41 7.67 36.60
C VAL A 55 -35.19 8.98 36.48
N PHE A 56 -35.54 9.42 35.27
CA PHE A 56 -36.07 10.75 35.05
C PHE A 56 -37.59 10.84 35.30
N VAL A 57 -38.35 9.80 34.94
CA VAL A 57 -39.81 9.80 35.09
C VAL A 57 -40.22 9.22 36.45
N ARG A 58 -39.69 8.04 36.80
CA ARG A 58 -40.12 7.35 38.03
C ARG A 58 -39.48 7.91 39.30
N PHE A 59 -38.17 8.20 39.29
CA PHE A 59 -37.43 8.64 40.48
C PHE A 59 -37.39 10.17 40.63
N LEU A 60 -36.86 10.89 39.63
CA LEU A 60 -36.72 12.35 39.68
C LEU A 60 -38.03 13.10 39.39
N ARG A 61 -39.05 12.42 38.84
CA ARG A 61 -40.35 12.99 38.44
C ARG A 61 -40.20 14.27 37.60
N PHE A 62 -39.13 14.35 36.79
CA PHE A 62 -38.99 15.42 35.83
C PHE A 62 -40.09 15.27 34.78
N SER A 63 -40.93 16.29 34.67
CA SER A 63 -41.97 16.38 33.66
C SER A 63 -42.02 17.83 33.16
N ASP A 64 -42.13 17.97 31.86
CA ASP A 64 -42.45 19.22 31.16
C ASP A 64 -43.96 19.54 31.20
N GLY A 65 -44.75 18.78 31.99
CA GLY A 65 -46.21 18.84 31.99
C GLY A 65 -46.86 17.86 31.01
N THR A 66 -46.08 17.11 30.23
CA THR A 66 -46.58 16.07 29.31
C THR A 66 -46.26 14.65 29.79
N PRO A 67 -47.12 13.65 29.46
CA PRO A 67 -46.80 12.24 29.67
C PRO A 67 -45.70 11.71 28.71
N THR A 68 -45.29 12.52 27.73
CA THR A 68 -44.35 12.14 26.66
C THR A 68 -42.90 12.51 26.92
N PHE A 69 -42.58 13.13 28.07
CA PHE A 69 -41.22 13.61 28.39
C PHE A 69 -40.14 12.52 28.25
N ALA A 70 -40.42 11.28 28.67
CA ALA A 70 -39.47 10.16 28.58
C ALA A 70 -39.08 9.81 27.14
N ILE A 71 -40.02 9.87 26.20
CA ILE A 71 -39.78 9.57 24.80
C ILE A 71 -39.08 10.76 24.12
N SER A 72 -39.41 11.97 24.54
CA SER A 72 -38.69 13.18 24.13
C SER A 72 -37.23 13.17 24.60
N LEU A 73 -36.98 12.70 25.82
CA LEU A 73 -35.64 12.45 26.36
C LEU A 73 -34.89 11.40 25.54
N LEU A 74 -35.55 10.26 25.24
CA LEU A 74 -34.98 9.22 24.40
C LEU A 74 -34.62 9.73 22.99
N CYS A 75 -35.53 10.50 22.38
CA CYS A 75 -35.29 11.10 21.08
C CYS A 75 -34.06 12.03 21.10
N GLY A 76 -33.97 12.90 22.13
CA GLY A 76 -32.83 13.78 22.32
C GLY A 76 -31.52 13.02 22.52
N THR A 77 -31.50 11.99 23.37
CA THR A 77 -30.29 11.19 23.62
C THR A 77 -29.87 10.41 22.39
N CYS A 78 -30.80 9.86 21.60
CA CYS A 78 -30.49 9.18 20.35
C CYS A 78 -29.84 10.12 19.31
N LEU A 79 -30.37 11.33 19.14
CA LEU A 79 -29.82 12.33 18.20
C LEU A 79 -28.45 12.82 18.66
N TRP A 80 -28.28 13.05 19.96
CA TRP A 80 -26.99 13.42 20.54
C TRP A 80 -25.95 12.29 20.39
N SER A 81 -26.33 11.05 20.71
CA SER A 81 -25.46 9.88 20.55
C SER A 81 -25.03 9.70 19.10
N PHE A 82 -25.92 9.91 18.13
CA PHE A 82 -25.54 9.91 16.71
C PHE A 82 -24.49 10.97 16.40
N PHE A 83 -24.70 12.22 16.82
CA PHE A 83 -23.76 13.31 16.54
C PHE A 83 -22.39 13.06 17.18
N SER A 84 -22.38 12.64 18.45
CA SER A 84 -21.18 12.30 19.19
C SER A 84 -20.43 11.13 18.53
N GLU A 85 -21.12 10.05 18.18
CA GLU A 85 -20.52 8.87 17.55
C GLU A 85 -19.97 9.19 16.14
N ALA A 86 -20.75 9.89 15.32
CA ALA A 86 -20.37 10.25 13.96
C ALA A 86 -19.12 11.15 13.92
N THR A 87 -19.02 12.11 14.84
CA THR A 87 -17.87 13.03 14.92
C THR A 87 -16.63 12.33 15.48
N THR A 88 -16.76 11.53 16.53
CA THR A 88 -15.63 10.78 17.11
C THR A 88 -15.09 9.72 16.15
N MET A 89 -15.96 8.89 15.55
CA MET A 89 -15.51 7.87 14.59
C MET A 89 -15.00 8.50 13.29
N GLY A 90 -15.67 9.55 12.80
CA GLY A 90 -15.25 10.26 11.60
C GLY A 90 -13.86 10.88 11.75
N MET A 91 -13.56 11.46 12.92
CA MET A 91 -12.25 12.01 13.27
C MET A 91 -11.13 10.96 13.19
N GLN A 92 -11.34 9.75 13.71
CA GLN A 92 -10.31 8.70 13.73
C GLN A 92 -10.20 7.92 12.42
N SER A 93 -11.22 8.00 11.56
CA SER A 93 -11.40 7.12 10.39
C SER A 93 -10.23 7.12 9.40
N ILE A 94 -9.65 8.30 9.10
CA ILE A 94 -8.52 8.44 8.15
C ILE A 94 -7.27 7.74 8.68
N VAL A 95 -6.94 7.94 9.96
CA VAL A 95 -5.75 7.36 10.59
C VAL A 95 -5.91 5.85 10.75
N ASN A 96 -7.10 5.38 11.17
CA ASN A 96 -7.39 3.96 11.34
C ASN A 96 -7.30 3.18 10.01
N ARG A 97 -7.60 3.84 8.88
CA ARG A 97 -7.49 3.26 7.54
C ARG A 97 -6.25 3.75 6.77
N GLY A 98 -5.24 4.24 7.49
CA GLY A 98 -4.04 4.81 6.88
C GLY A 98 -3.20 3.83 6.07
N ASP A 99 -3.34 2.52 6.31
CA ASP A 99 -2.68 1.48 5.49
C ASP A 99 -3.32 1.38 4.09
N LEU A 100 -4.66 1.34 4.06
CA LEU A 100 -5.44 1.28 2.82
C LEU A 100 -5.19 2.51 1.93
N LEU A 101 -5.15 3.71 2.52
CA LEU A 101 -4.88 4.97 1.81
C LEU A 101 -3.49 5.04 1.16
N ARG A 102 -2.53 4.28 1.68
CA ARG A 102 -1.16 4.25 1.14
C ARG A 102 -0.98 3.26 -0.02
N LYS A 103 -2.00 2.42 -0.28
CA LYS A 103 -1.92 1.27 -1.18
C LYS A 103 -3.03 1.23 -2.23
N VAL A 104 -4.14 1.95 -2.02
CA VAL A 104 -5.25 2.05 -2.99
C VAL A 104 -5.60 3.52 -3.21
N HIS A 105 -5.74 3.90 -4.48
CA HIS A 105 -6.16 5.25 -4.84
C HIS A 105 -7.69 5.40 -4.80
N PHE A 106 -8.19 6.17 -3.83
CA PHE A 106 -9.56 6.67 -3.81
C PHE A 106 -9.68 7.95 -2.96
N PRO A 107 -10.70 8.79 -3.18
CA PRO A 107 -10.86 10.01 -2.41
C PRO A 107 -11.02 9.76 -0.90
N SER A 108 -10.15 10.36 -0.09
CA SER A 108 -10.09 10.13 1.36
C SER A 108 -11.37 10.54 2.12
N TYR A 109 -12.14 11.50 1.60
CA TYR A 109 -13.42 11.90 2.21
C TYR A 109 -14.44 10.77 2.26
N ILE A 110 -14.34 9.76 1.38
CA ILE A 110 -15.24 8.61 1.34
C ILE A 110 -15.15 7.81 2.63
N ILE A 111 -13.96 7.73 3.24
CA ILE A 111 -13.74 7.03 4.51
C ILE A 111 -14.54 7.70 5.64
N VAL A 112 -14.46 9.03 5.73
CA VAL A 112 -15.18 9.81 6.74
C VAL A 112 -16.69 9.74 6.48
N ALA A 113 -17.11 9.82 5.20
CA ALA A 113 -18.51 9.68 4.83
C ALA A 113 -19.06 8.28 5.15
N ALA A 114 -18.29 7.22 4.92
CA ALA A 114 -18.71 5.85 5.16
C ALA A 114 -18.92 5.57 6.65
N THR A 115 -17.96 5.98 7.48
CA THR A 115 -18.04 5.83 8.95
C THR A 115 -19.19 6.64 9.56
N THR A 116 -19.39 7.88 9.11
CA THR A 116 -20.53 8.72 9.56
C THR A 116 -21.88 8.16 9.08
N MET A 117 -21.93 7.57 7.88
CA MET A 117 -23.13 6.89 7.37
C MET A 117 -23.45 5.62 8.17
N GLY A 118 -22.45 4.86 8.61
CA GLY A 118 -22.66 3.74 9.54
C GLY A 118 -23.36 4.18 10.82
N SER A 119 -22.98 5.34 11.36
CA SER A 119 -23.65 5.95 12.52
C SER A 119 -25.06 6.44 12.20
N MET A 120 -25.32 6.92 10.97
CA MET A 120 -26.66 7.28 10.50
C MET A 120 -27.60 6.06 10.43
N ILE A 121 -27.10 4.90 10.00
CA ILE A 121 -27.87 3.66 10.02
C ILE A 121 -28.28 3.32 11.46
N SER A 122 -27.35 3.41 12.42
CA SER A 122 -27.66 3.24 13.84
C SER A 122 -28.69 4.26 14.35
N LEU A 123 -28.63 5.54 13.93
CA LEU A 123 -29.66 6.53 14.26
C LEU A 123 -31.03 6.11 13.72
N GLY A 124 -31.11 5.63 12.47
CA GLY A 124 -32.34 5.15 11.87
C GLY A 124 -32.98 4.03 12.69
N ILE A 125 -32.19 3.04 13.11
CA ILE A 125 -32.63 1.95 13.99
C ILE A 125 -33.15 2.51 15.32
N ASN A 126 -32.42 3.44 15.93
CA ASN A 126 -32.80 4.06 17.20
C ASN A 126 -34.09 4.89 17.09
N LEU A 127 -34.31 5.59 15.98
CA LEU A 127 -35.52 6.37 15.74
C LEU A 127 -36.74 5.49 15.49
N ILE A 128 -36.58 4.31 14.87
CA ILE A 128 -37.66 3.31 14.78
C ILE A 128 -38.12 2.91 16.19
N VAL A 129 -37.16 2.65 17.09
CA VAL A 129 -37.47 2.37 18.51
C VAL A 129 -38.26 3.53 19.14
N VAL A 130 -37.78 4.77 18.99
CA VAL A 130 -38.48 5.97 19.50
C VAL A 130 -39.92 6.07 19.00
N ILE A 131 -40.15 5.84 17.70
CA ILE A 131 -41.48 5.89 17.09
C ILE A 131 -42.41 4.81 17.65
N VAL A 132 -41.91 3.58 17.78
CA VAL A 132 -42.69 2.46 18.36
C VAL A 132 -43.14 2.79 19.78
N PHE A 133 -42.24 3.29 20.64
CA PHE A 133 -42.62 3.70 22.00
C PHE A 133 -43.53 4.92 22.02
N GLY A 134 -43.35 5.86 21.09
CA GLY A 134 -44.25 6.99 20.91
C GLY A 134 -45.69 6.54 20.68
N PHE A 135 -45.91 5.48 19.89
CA PHE A 135 -47.24 4.89 19.73
C PHE A 135 -47.78 4.29 21.04
N PHE A 136 -46.96 3.53 21.79
CA PHE A 136 -47.39 2.92 23.05
C PHE A 136 -47.72 3.94 24.16
N SER A 137 -47.07 5.10 24.16
CA SER A 137 -47.36 6.17 25.13
C SER A 137 -48.37 7.20 24.61
N HIS A 138 -49.10 6.89 23.54
CA HIS A 138 -50.11 7.76 22.94
C HIS A 138 -49.59 9.16 22.57
N ALA A 139 -48.37 9.24 22.01
CA ALA A 139 -47.82 10.49 21.51
C ALA A 139 -48.65 11.03 20.33
N HIS A 140 -48.84 12.35 20.29
CA HIS A 140 -49.59 13.01 19.23
C HIS A 140 -48.69 13.35 18.05
N TYR A 141 -48.81 12.57 16.97
CA TYR A 141 -48.09 12.85 15.73
C TYR A 141 -48.81 13.92 14.89
N THR A 142 -48.10 14.97 14.50
CA THR A 142 -48.60 16.05 13.62
C THR A 142 -48.02 15.91 12.20
N TRP A 143 -48.62 16.56 11.20
CA TRP A 143 -48.07 16.66 9.83
C TRP A 143 -46.61 17.15 9.75
N HIS A 144 -46.11 17.82 10.79
CA HIS A 144 -44.70 18.23 10.91
C HIS A 144 -43.71 17.05 10.92
N VAL A 145 -44.15 15.81 11.17
CA VAL A 145 -43.29 14.61 11.06
C VAL A 145 -42.66 14.51 9.66
N LEU A 146 -43.29 15.04 8.61
CA LEU A 146 -42.72 15.09 7.25
C LEU A 146 -41.44 15.94 7.15
N LEU A 147 -41.19 16.85 8.10
CA LEU A 147 -39.96 17.64 8.18
C LEU A 147 -38.82 16.91 8.91
N VAL A 148 -39.12 15.83 9.63
CA VAL A 148 -38.11 15.08 10.42
C VAL A 148 -36.97 14.55 9.53
N PRO A 149 -37.21 13.96 8.34
CA PRO A 149 -36.12 13.55 7.45
C PRO A 149 -35.19 14.71 7.03
N LEU A 150 -35.75 15.91 6.83
CA LEU A 150 -34.97 17.10 6.49
C LEU A 150 -34.09 17.56 7.67
N ASN A 151 -34.64 17.55 8.88
CA ASN A 151 -33.87 17.88 10.10
C ASN A 151 -32.76 16.86 10.38
N ILE A 152 -33.03 15.56 10.14
CA ILE A 152 -32.01 14.50 10.26
C ILE A 152 -30.91 14.71 9.22
N LEU A 153 -31.27 15.05 7.97
CA LEU A 153 -30.29 15.37 6.93
C LEU A 153 -29.44 16.59 7.31
N GLN A 154 -30.04 17.63 7.89
CA GLN A 154 -29.30 18.78 8.40
C GLN A 154 -28.31 18.38 9.51
N LEU A 155 -28.74 17.55 10.45
CA LEU A 155 -27.86 17.05 11.52
C LEU A 155 -26.71 16.21 10.96
N TYR A 156 -26.97 15.39 9.93
CA TYR A 156 -25.94 14.62 9.22
C TYR A 156 -24.90 15.50 8.56
N VAL A 157 -25.35 16.52 7.82
CA VAL A 157 -24.44 17.45 7.12
C VAL A 157 -23.54 18.18 8.13
N LEU A 158 -24.09 18.60 9.27
CA LEU A 158 -23.32 19.22 10.35
C LEU A 158 -22.31 18.23 10.96
N ALA A 159 -22.73 17.00 11.25
CA ALA A 159 -21.85 15.96 11.78
C ALA A 159 -20.71 15.65 10.79
N LEU A 160 -21.03 15.42 9.51
CA LEU A 160 -20.06 15.14 8.45
C LEU A 160 -19.04 16.27 8.28
N ALA A 161 -19.49 17.53 8.28
CA ALA A 161 -18.61 18.70 8.16
C ALA A 161 -17.61 18.78 9.32
N ILE A 162 -18.08 18.56 10.55
CA ILE A 162 -17.22 18.52 11.74
C ILE A 162 -16.29 17.31 11.69
N SER A 163 -16.77 16.13 11.30
CA SER A 163 -15.97 14.93 11.15
C SER A 163 -14.83 15.10 10.13
N LEU A 164 -15.07 15.76 9.00
CA LEU A 164 -14.04 16.04 8.00
C LEU A 164 -12.97 17.00 8.53
N LEU A 165 -13.40 18.05 9.24
CA LEU A 165 -12.51 19.02 9.86
C LEU A 165 -11.66 18.37 10.97
N MET A 166 -12.30 17.65 11.89
CA MET A 166 -11.63 16.94 12.98
C MET A 166 -10.71 15.83 12.45
N GLY A 167 -11.13 15.09 11.41
CA GLY A 167 -10.29 14.08 10.78
C GLY A 167 -9.02 14.65 10.19
N THR A 168 -9.10 15.85 9.59
CA THR A 168 -7.91 16.57 9.10
C THR A 168 -7.01 16.99 10.27
N LEU A 169 -7.56 17.53 11.35
CA LEU A 169 -6.80 17.93 12.54
C LEU A 169 -6.11 16.74 13.21
N TYR A 170 -6.80 15.61 13.31
CA TYR A 170 -6.33 14.41 14.00
C TYR A 170 -5.13 13.75 13.32
N VAL A 171 -4.98 13.90 12.00
CA VAL A 171 -3.79 13.46 11.25
C VAL A 171 -2.53 14.17 11.77
N TYR A 172 -2.62 15.45 12.11
CA TYR A 172 -1.49 16.25 12.62
C TYR A 172 -1.36 16.17 14.15
N PHE A 173 -2.48 16.15 14.87
CA PHE A 173 -2.54 16.28 16.33
C PHE A 173 -3.43 15.18 16.93
N ARG A 174 -2.80 14.10 17.43
CA ARG A 174 -3.53 12.99 18.05
C ARG A 174 -4.31 13.39 19.30
N ASP A 175 -3.82 14.38 20.05
CA ASP A 175 -4.48 14.84 21.28
C ASP A 175 -5.85 15.50 21.03
N VAL A 176 -6.17 15.84 19.78
CA VAL A 176 -7.50 16.36 19.40
C VAL A 176 -8.61 15.40 19.81
N SER A 177 -8.38 14.09 19.85
CA SER A 177 -9.42 13.16 20.32
C SER A 177 -9.81 13.38 21.78
N HIS A 178 -8.83 13.60 22.65
CA HIS A 178 -9.08 13.84 24.07
C HIS A 178 -9.77 15.19 24.30
N ILE A 179 -9.34 16.22 23.56
CA ILE A 179 -9.99 17.54 23.60
C ILE A 179 -11.44 17.41 23.12
N TRP A 180 -11.66 16.68 22.02
CA TRP A 180 -12.99 16.48 21.45
C TRP A 180 -13.93 15.74 22.41
N ASP A 181 -13.45 14.73 23.13
CA ASP A 181 -14.25 14.02 24.14
C ASP A 181 -14.71 14.96 25.27
N VAL A 182 -13.84 15.85 25.74
CA VAL A 182 -14.19 16.87 26.75
C VAL A 182 -15.18 17.89 26.19
N VAL A 183 -14.98 18.33 24.95
CA VAL A 183 -15.90 19.26 24.26
C VAL A 183 -17.27 18.64 24.10
N LEU A 184 -17.36 17.39 23.65
CA LEU A 184 -18.62 16.66 23.56
C LEU A 184 -19.30 16.54 24.93
N GLN A 185 -18.57 16.19 25.98
CA GLN A 185 -19.13 16.11 27.34
C GLN A 185 -19.69 17.46 27.80
N ALA A 186 -18.98 18.57 27.57
CA ALA A 186 -19.46 19.92 27.90
C ALA A 186 -20.68 20.32 27.06
N MET A 187 -20.65 20.03 25.76
CA MET A 187 -21.77 20.30 24.83
C MET A 187 -23.02 19.51 25.18
N PHE A 188 -22.90 18.28 25.68
CA PHE A 188 -24.03 17.47 26.10
C PHE A 188 -24.87 18.16 27.18
N TYR A 189 -24.21 18.78 28.17
CA TYR A 189 -24.90 19.53 29.23
C TYR A 189 -25.33 20.93 28.77
N ALA A 190 -24.58 21.55 27.85
CA ALA A 190 -24.91 22.86 27.28
C ALA A 190 -26.06 22.81 26.26
N ILE A 191 -26.44 21.64 25.79
CA ILE A 191 -27.59 21.42 24.91
C ILE A 191 -28.72 20.85 25.77
N PRO A 192 -29.97 21.31 25.62
CA PRO A 192 -31.10 20.81 26.40
C PRO A 192 -31.57 19.46 25.81
N VAL A 193 -30.73 18.44 25.98
CA VAL A 193 -31.01 17.05 25.65
C VAL A 193 -31.82 16.42 26.78
N ILE A 194 -31.33 16.58 28.02
CA ILE A 194 -31.89 15.93 29.21
C ILE A 194 -32.99 16.75 29.89
N TYR A 195 -32.92 18.08 29.80
CA TYR A 195 -33.84 18.99 30.48
C TYR A 195 -34.64 19.83 29.48
N PRO A 196 -35.84 20.31 29.85
CA PRO A 196 -36.63 21.18 29.00
C PRO A 196 -36.02 22.59 28.94
N LEU A 197 -36.08 23.23 27.78
CA LEU A 197 -35.54 24.58 27.57
C LEU A 197 -36.27 25.63 28.42
N SER A 198 -37.56 25.42 28.69
CA SER A 198 -38.40 26.29 29.53
C SER A 198 -37.83 26.49 30.93
N MET A 199 -37.21 25.45 31.51
CA MET A 199 -36.56 25.52 32.83
C MET A 199 -35.40 26.53 32.82
N VAL A 200 -34.55 26.49 31.79
CA VAL A 200 -33.42 27.44 31.67
C VAL A 200 -33.91 28.84 31.32
N ALA A 201 -34.92 28.95 30.45
CA ALA A 201 -35.49 30.24 30.07
C ALA A 201 -36.10 30.99 31.27
N HIS A 202 -36.65 30.26 32.24
CA HIS A 202 -37.21 30.83 33.46
C HIS A 202 -36.15 31.47 34.37
N TYR A 203 -35.02 30.80 34.60
CA TYR A 203 -33.95 31.31 35.48
C TYR A 203 -32.95 32.23 34.75
N PHE A 204 -32.60 31.91 33.50
CA PHE A 204 -31.56 32.58 32.73
C PHE A 204 -31.98 32.76 31.25
N PRO A 205 -32.84 33.76 30.93
CA PRO A 205 -33.37 33.96 29.59
C PRO A 205 -32.28 34.26 28.54
N LEU A 206 -31.21 34.94 28.93
CA LEU A 206 -30.08 35.22 28.04
C LEU A 206 -29.33 33.93 27.66
N VAL A 207 -29.12 33.02 28.61
CA VAL A 207 -28.46 31.73 28.37
C VAL A 207 -29.30 30.88 27.41
N SER A 208 -30.63 30.86 27.58
CA SER A 208 -31.53 30.13 26.67
C SER A 208 -31.41 30.59 25.22
N LYS A 209 -31.23 31.91 24.98
CA LYS A 209 -31.03 32.46 23.63
C LYS A 209 -29.67 32.07 23.05
N ILE A 210 -28.61 32.06 23.86
CA ILE A 210 -27.27 31.62 23.43
C ILE A 210 -27.28 30.15 23.05
N MET A 211 -27.96 29.30 23.82
CA MET A 211 -28.07 27.86 23.50
C MET A 211 -28.77 27.63 22.15
N LEU A 212 -29.75 28.46 21.81
CA LEU A 212 -30.44 28.41 20.52
C LEU A 212 -29.60 28.89 19.32
N LEU A 213 -28.47 29.58 19.55
CA LEU A 213 -27.53 29.93 18.49
C LEU A 213 -26.73 28.71 18.02
N ASN A 214 -26.65 27.66 18.82
CA ASN A 214 -25.98 26.42 18.43
C ASN A 214 -26.85 25.64 17.42
N PRO A 215 -26.38 25.47 16.17
CA PRO A 215 -27.18 24.81 15.12
C PRO A 215 -27.48 23.34 15.44
N ILE A 216 -26.63 22.66 16.22
CA ILE A 216 -26.85 21.28 16.66
C ILE A 216 -27.99 21.24 17.67
N ALA A 217 -27.97 22.14 18.66
CA ALA A 217 -29.02 22.26 19.66
C ALA A 217 -30.38 22.55 19.00
N GLN A 218 -30.39 23.51 18.07
CA GLN A 218 -31.59 23.85 17.31
C GLN A 218 -32.13 22.66 16.52
N THR A 219 -31.28 21.93 15.80
CA THR A 219 -31.71 20.79 14.97
C THR A 219 -32.26 19.65 15.83
N ILE A 220 -31.64 19.35 16.98
CA ILE A 220 -32.12 18.32 17.91
C ILE A 220 -33.50 18.69 18.47
N MET A 221 -33.70 19.95 18.85
CA MET A 221 -35.01 20.43 19.30
C MET A 221 -36.06 20.36 18.18
N ASP A 222 -35.71 20.72 16.94
CA ASP A 222 -36.62 20.67 15.81
C ASP A 222 -37.08 19.25 15.50
N VAL A 223 -36.19 18.25 15.59
CA VAL A 223 -36.59 16.85 15.46
C VAL A 223 -37.54 16.44 16.59
N ARG A 224 -37.22 16.77 17.85
CA ARG A 224 -38.08 16.45 19.00
C ARG A 224 -39.46 17.07 18.88
N HIS A 225 -39.52 18.35 18.52
CA HIS A 225 -40.78 19.08 18.37
C HIS A 225 -41.63 18.51 17.24
N ASN A 226 -41.04 18.32 16.06
CA ASN A 226 -41.75 17.83 14.88
C ASN A 226 -42.22 16.37 15.02
N LEU A 227 -41.55 15.57 15.87
CA LEU A 227 -41.88 14.17 16.08
C LEU A 227 -42.88 13.92 17.21
N LEU A 228 -42.82 14.66 18.34
CA LEU A 228 -43.47 14.25 19.60
C LEU A 228 -44.41 15.27 20.24
N VAL A 229 -44.41 16.54 19.83
CA VAL A 229 -45.11 17.60 20.59
C VAL A 229 -46.57 17.79 20.13
N PRO A 230 -47.56 17.76 21.06
CA PRO A 230 -48.97 18.06 20.74
C PRO A 230 -49.21 19.53 20.39
N ARG A 231 -50.23 19.82 19.57
CA ARG A 231 -50.66 21.20 19.26
C ARG A 231 -51.00 21.96 20.55
N GLY A 232 -50.32 23.09 20.79
CA GLY A 232 -50.59 24.00 21.91
C GLY A 232 -49.58 24.00 23.06
N HIS A 233 -48.47 23.26 22.97
CA HIS A 233 -47.36 23.36 23.94
C HIS A 233 -46.32 24.42 23.54
N PRO A 234 -45.90 25.32 24.45
CA PRO A 234 -45.08 26.48 24.14
C PRO A 234 -43.59 26.13 24.01
N ASP A 235 -43.23 25.09 23.26
CA ASP A 235 -41.83 24.70 23.09
C ASP A 235 -41.20 25.15 21.77
N ARG A 236 -42.01 25.62 20.82
CA ARG A 236 -41.56 26.48 19.71
C ARG A 236 -42.75 26.99 18.90
N LEU A 237 -43.21 28.21 19.21
CA LEU A 237 -43.79 29.19 18.27
C LEU A 237 -44.35 30.44 18.98
N ASP A 238 -44.70 30.34 20.26
CA ASP A 238 -45.35 31.46 20.96
C ASP A 238 -44.38 32.47 21.61
N MET A 239 -43.11 32.11 21.87
CA MET A 239 -42.12 33.02 22.49
C MET A 239 -41.18 33.75 21.50
N GLY A 240 -41.44 33.71 20.19
CA GLY A 240 -40.50 34.21 19.17
C GLY A 240 -41.11 34.94 17.98
N ARG A 241 -42.40 35.28 18.00
CA ARG A 241 -43.05 36.00 16.88
C ARG A 241 -42.62 37.46 16.73
N GLN A 242 -41.78 37.99 17.63
CA GLN A 242 -41.09 39.26 17.42
C GLN A 242 -39.59 39.00 17.29
N SER A 243 -39.07 39.17 16.07
CA SER A 243 -37.66 39.12 15.66
C SER A 243 -36.99 37.73 15.62
N LEU A 244 -37.02 37.11 14.45
CA LEU A 244 -35.86 36.60 13.68
C LEU A 244 -36.40 35.64 12.62
N SER A 245 -36.97 36.23 11.56
CA SER A 245 -37.03 35.61 10.25
C SER A 245 -35.60 35.40 9.74
N PHE A 246 -35.06 34.18 9.86
CA PHE A 246 -33.92 33.76 9.04
C PHE A 246 -34.30 32.49 8.26
N PRO A 247 -34.15 32.49 6.93
CA PRO A 247 -34.37 31.29 6.14
C PRO A 247 -33.30 30.23 6.45
N HIS A 248 -33.72 29.14 7.11
CA HIS A 248 -32.97 27.92 7.39
C HIS A 248 -33.04 26.96 6.20
N PRO A 249 -32.28 27.25 5.13
CA PRO A 249 -31.41 26.23 4.52
C PRO A 249 -30.03 26.77 4.12
N LEU A 250 -29.83 28.09 4.12
CA LEU A 250 -28.63 28.73 3.54
C LEU A 250 -27.37 28.60 4.41
N ARG A 251 -27.52 28.39 5.72
CA ARG A 251 -26.36 28.20 6.63
C ARG A 251 -25.72 26.80 6.50
N ALA A 252 -26.53 25.77 6.23
CA ALA A 252 -26.02 24.43 5.94
C ALA A 252 -25.31 24.38 4.58
N VAL A 253 -25.83 25.11 3.58
CA VAL A 253 -25.17 25.27 2.27
C VAL A 253 -23.87 26.04 2.39
N ALA A 254 -23.80 27.09 3.23
CA ALA A 254 -22.57 27.83 3.49
C ALA A 254 -21.52 26.99 4.24
N ALA A 255 -21.91 26.17 5.22
CA ALA A 255 -21.02 25.23 5.91
C ALA A 255 -20.51 24.12 4.97
N ALA A 256 -21.38 23.58 4.11
CA ALA A 256 -20.99 22.62 3.07
C ALA A 256 -20.07 23.24 2.00
N ALA A 257 -20.30 24.51 1.63
CA ALA A 257 -19.45 25.26 0.69
C ALA A 257 -18.09 25.63 1.30
N LEU A 258 -18.03 25.95 2.60
CA LEU A 258 -16.78 26.17 3.32
C LEU A 258 -15.99 24.86 3.48
N ALA A 259 -16.64 23.76 3.85
CA ALA A 259 -16.01 22.44 3.90
C ALA A 259 -15.45 22.02 2.54
N ARG A 260 -16.17 22.34 1.45
CA ARG A 260 -15.71 22.09 0.07
C ARG A 260 -14.47 22.92 -0.29
N ARG A 261 -14.36 24.17 0.17
CA ARG A 261 -13.21 25.05 -0.09
C ARG A 261 -12.00 24.77 0.82
N VAL A 262 -12.22 24.30 2.05
CA VAL A 262 -11.15 24.04 3.02
C VAL A 262 -10.51 22.65 2.80
N CYS A 263 -11.26 21.68 2.27
CA CYS A 263 -10.76 20.30 2.11
C CYS A 263 -10.48 19.87 0.67
N ILE A 264 -10.81 20.67 -0.35
CA ILE A 264 -10.53 20.33 -1.76
C ILE A 264 -9.56 21.36 -2.34
N PRO A 265 -8.27 21.05 -2.46
CA PRO A 265 -7.38 21.81 -3.33
C PRO A 265 -7.96 21.77 -4.76
N GLU A 266 -8.21 22.95 -5.33
CA GLU A 266 -8.85 23.12 -6.65
C GLU A 266 -7.99 22.58 -7.81
N GLU A 267 -6.73 22.20 -7.55
CA GLU A 267 -5.79 21.60 -8.51
C GLU A 267 -6.01 20.11 -8.80
N GLN A 268 -6.93 19.41 -8.13
CA GLN A 268 -7.11 17.96 -8.28
C GLN A 268 -8.21 17.53 -9.26
N GLN A 269 -8.64 18.38 -10.18
CA GLN A 269 -9.81 18.09 -11.03
C GLN A 269 -9.55 17.31 -12.33
N GLN A 270 -8.33 16.82 -12.55
CA GLN A 270 -7.96 16.24 -13.84
C GLN A 270 -7.27 14.88 -13.78
N ILE A 271 -7.67 13.99 -12.87
CA ILE A 271 -7.35 12.56 -13.01
C ILE A 271 -8.61 11.74 -12.69
N ARG A 272 -9.17 11.10 -13.72
CA ARG A 272 -10.38 10.26 -13.65
C ARG A 272 -10.10 9.02 -12.82
N GLY A 273 -10.82 8.84 -11.71
CA GLY A 273 -10.67 7.70 -10.80
C GLY A 273 -11.48 6.46 -11.21
N GLY A 274 -10.84 5.29 -11.11
CA GLY A 274 -11.39 3.95 -11.39
C GLY A 274 -11.39 3.63 -12.88
N ALA A 275 -10.55 2.68 -13.32
CA ALA A 275 -10.12 2.56 -14.72
C ALA A 275 -9.62 3.90 -15.28
N LEU A 276 -8.31 4.11 -15.21
CA LEU A 276 -7.65 5.38 -15.47
C LEU A 276 -7.71 5.73 -16.96
N VAL A 277 -8.87 6.18 -17.46
CA VAL A 277 -9.06 6.62 -18.85
C VAL A 277 -8.95 8.15 -18.91
N THR A 278 -7.73 8.66 -19.02
CA THR A 278 -7.46 10.06 -19.39
C THR A 278 -7.24 10.15 -20.90
N THR A 279 -8.25 10.63 -21.62
CA THR A 279 -8.11 11.03 -23.03
C THR A 279 -8.00 12.55 -23.11
N VAL A 280 -6.78 13.12 -23.22
CA VAL A 280 -6.57 14.46 -23.82
C VAL A 280 -5.15 14.60 -24.43
N ASN A 281 -5.14 15.09 -25.67
CA ASN A 281 -4.11 15.56 -26.61
C ASN A 281 -2.69 15.92 -26.12
N ASN A 282 -1.72 15.40 -26.91
CA ASN A 282 -0.26 15.55 -26.88
C ASN A 282 0.27 16.99 -26.77
N PRO A 283 1.44 17.11 -26.12
CA PRO A 283 2.60 17.75 -26.73
C PRO A 283 3.77 16.75 -26.86
N ALA A 284 4.26 16.69 -28.09
CA ALA A 284 5.46 16.02 -28.64
C ALA A 284 6.49 15.38 -27.69
N THR A 285 6.71 14.07 -27.88
CA THR A 285 8.04 13.42 -27.85
C THR A 285 8.07 12.16 -28.73
N ASP A 286 9.15 12.04 -29.51
CA ASP A 286 9.64 11.01 -30.42
C ASP A 286 8.72 10.38 -31.49
N MET A 287 9.02 10.75 -32.75
CA MET A 287 8.45 10.23 -33.99
C MET A 287 8.88 8.77 -34.21
N ASN A 288 7.97 7.81 -33.99
CA ASN A 288 7.82 6.58 -34.78
C ASN A 288 6.76 5.59 -34.24
N ASP A 289 6.14 5.86 -33.08
CA ASP A 289 5.13 4.95 -32.52
C ASP A 289 3.70 5.47 -32.73
N ASP A 290 2.80 4.59 -33.17
CA ASP A 290 1.37 4.90 -33.28
C ASP A 290 0.79 5.15 -31.86
N PRO A 291 0.27 6.36 -31.57
CA PRO A 291 -0.25 6.69 -30.24
C PRO A 291 -1.42 5.79 -29.80
N ASN A 292 -2.09 5.08 -30.71
CA ASN A 292 -3.15 4.13 -30.35
C ASN A 292 -2.64 2.82 -29.72
N GLU A 293 -1.36 2.51 -29.87
CA GLU A 293 -0.74 1.28 -29.32
C GLU A 293 -0.21 1.45 -27.90
N ILE A 294 -0.09 2.67 -27.37
CA ILE A 294 0.50 2.91 -26.05
C ILE A 294 -0.55 2.67 -24.96
N ALA A 295 -0.27 1.74 -24.04
CA ALA A 295 -1.10 1.43 -22.87
C ALA A 295 -0.77 2.34 -21.68
N LEU A 296 0.52 2.61 -21.45
CA LEU A 296 1.03 3.49 -20.39
C LEU A 296 2.19 4.32 -20.95
N SER A 297 2.16 5.62 -20.73
CA SER A 297 3.30 6.51 -20.97
C SER A 297 3.65 7.28 -19.71
N VAL A 298 4.92 7.23 -19.34
CA VAL A 298 5.52 7.97 -18.23
C VAL A 298 6.49 8.98 -18.85
N SER A 299 6.29 10.27 -18.59
CA SER A 299 7.08 11.34 -19.19
C SER A 299 7.67 12.25 -18.13
N HIS A 300 9.00 12.26 -18.03
CA HIS A 300 9.80 13.14 -17.18
C HIS A 300 9.41 13.16 -15.69
N VAL A 301 9.05 11.97 -15.16
CA VAL A 301 8.55 11.85 -13.79
C VAL A 301 9.68 12.02 -12.77
N ALA A 302 9.52 13.00 -11.87
CA ALA A 302 10.41 13.21 -10.74
C ALA A 302 9.63 13.22 -9.41
N LYS A 303 10.26 12.68 -8.35
CA LYS A 303 9.66 12.65 -7.01
C LYS A 303 10.69 12.71 -5.90
N SER A 304 10.50 13.64 -4.97
CA SER A 304 11.22 13.73 -3.70
C SER A 304 10.31 13.46 -2.49
N PHE A 305 10.92 13.05 -1.38
CA PHE A 305 10.28 12.96 -0.07
C PHE A 305 11.05 13.77 0.96
N ARG A 306 10.30 14.45 1.85
CA ARG A 306 10.86 15.14 3.00
C ARG A 306 10.91 14.20 4.18
N LEU A 307 12.11 13.84 4.61
CA LEU A 307 12.37 13.03 5.79
C LEU A 307 12.59 13.95 6.99
N PRO A 308 11.71 13.93 8.00
CA PRO A 308 11.93 14.67 9.24
C PRO A 308 13.20 14.16 9.92
N THR A 309 14.09 15.07 10.34
CA THR A 309 15.32 14.69 11.07
C THR A 309 15.07 14.21 12.49
N GLU A 310 13.87 14.42 13.04
CA GLU A 310 13.38 13.81 14.27
C GLU A 310 12.00 13.19 14.03
N GLN A 311 11.68 12.10 14.74
CA GLN A 311 10.32 11.56 14.80
C GLN A 311 9.41 12.57 15.53
N ALA A 312 8.93 13.58 14.81
CA ALA A 312 8.02 14.58 15.34
C ALA A 312 6.62 13.96 15.47
N SER A 313 6.36 13.29 16.58
CA SER A 313 4.99 12.90 16.95
C SER A 313 4.54 13.66 18.19
N GLY A 314 3.70 14.68 18.00
CA GLY A 314 2.89 15.29 19.07
C GLY A 314 2.94 16.81 19.17
N LEU A 315 1.91 17.38 19.83
CA LEU A 315 1.78 18.82 20.12
C LEU A 315 2.99 19.37 20.89
N LYS A 316 3.52 18.60 21.84
CA LYS A 316 4.69 18.97 22.65
C LYS A 316 5.93 19.20 21.78
N GLN A 317 6.16 18.35 20.79
CA GLN A 317 7.33 18.45 19.91
C GLN A 317 7.14 19.51 18.82
N ALA A 318 5.91 19.74 18.35
CA ALA A 318 5.59 20.89 17.51
C ALA A 318 5.86 22.22 18.24
N PHE A 319 5.48 22.33 19.52
CA PHE A 319 5.78 23.47 20.38
C PHE A 319 7.29 23.58 20.69
N LEU A 320 7.97 22.46 20.96
CA LEU A 320 9.43 22.44 21.19
C LEU A 320 10.22 22.86 19.94
N ASN A 321 9.82 22.39 18.76
CA ASN A 321 10.47 22.72 17.50
C ASN A 321 10.20 24.18 17.10
N TRP A 322 9.00 24.70 17.40
CA TRP A 322 8.69 26.12 17.26
C TRP A 322 9.56 26.99 18.19
N THR A 323 9.77 26.56 19.43
CA THR A 323 10.59 27.31 20.41
C THR A 323 12.10 27.16 20.21
N LYS A 324 12.57 26.03 19.65
CA LYS A 324 14.00 25.77 19.42
C LYS A 324 14.51 26.13 18.02
N GLY A 325 13.63 26.52 17.10
CA GLY A 325 14.02 26.92 15.73
C GLY A 325 14.59 25.77 14.87
N ILE A 326 14.50 24.51 15.32
CA ILE A 326 14.99 23.35 14.60
C ILE A 326 14.02 23.03 13.47
N LYS A 327 14.31 23.58 12.29
CA LYS A 327 13.63 23.27 11.03
C LYS A 327 14.58 22.45 10.16
N GLY A 328 14.59 21.13 10.37
CA GLY A 328 15.33 20.21 9.52
C GLY A 328 14.38 19.23 8.86
N TYR A 329 14.35 19.20 7.53
CA TYR A 329 13.96 18.00 6.80
C TYR A 329 15.10 17.68 5.86
N ARG A 330 15.44 16.40 5.74
CA ARG A 330 16.31 15.92 4.68
C ARG A 330 15.43 15.62 3.48
N GLU A 331 15.67 16.30 2.37
CA GLU A 331 15.04 15.93 1.11
C GLU A 331 15.77 14.72 0.52
N GLN A 332 15.03 13.66 0.26
CA GLN A 332 15.53 12.49 -0.46
C GLN A 332 14.82 12.43 -1.80
N GLN A 333 15.57 12.65 -2.87
CA GLN A 333 15.08 12.50 -4.23
C GLN A 333 15.08 11.01 -4.58
N VAL A 334 13.90 10.47 -4.90
CA VAL A 334 13.68 9.03 -5.15
C VAL A 334 13.57 8.73 -6.64
N LEU A 335 12.95 9.62 -7.43
CA LEU A 335 12.90 9.50 -8.89
C LEU A 335 13.43 10.78 -9.54
N ARG A 336 14.27 10.60 -10.55
CA ARG A 336 15.00 11.67 -11.25
C ARG A 336 14.74 11.51 -12.75
N ASP A 337 13.66 12.13 -13.21
CA ASP A 337 13.35 12.24 -14.64
C ASP A 337 13.14 10.89 -15.38
N ILE A 338 12.22 10.07 -14.86
CA ILE A 338 11.89 8.78 -15.46
C ILE A 338 10.98 8.97 -16.68
N SER A 339 11.38 8.41 -17.84
CA SER A 339 10.58 8.42 -19.07
C SER A 339 10.58 7.06 -19.76
N PHE A 340 9.41 6.47 -20.03
CA PHE A 340 9.26 5.24 -20.80
C PHE A 340 7.81 5.01 -21.26
N ASN A 341 7.63 4.17 -22.27
CA ASN A 341 6.33 3.78 -22.82
C ASN A 341 6.15 2.25 -22.75
N VAL A 342 4.93 1.82 -22.44
CA VAL A 342 4.49 0.42 -22.47
C VAL A 342 3.38 0.28 -23.50
N ARG A 343 3.51 -0.66 -24.44
CA ARG A 343 2.51 -0.89 -25.48
C ARG A 343 1.43 -1.87 -25.00
N LYS A 344 0.27 -1.85 -25.65
CA LYS A 344 -0.81 -2.81 -25.42
C LYS A 344 -0.33 -4.22 -25.77
N GLY A 345 -0.59 -5.16 -24.87
CA GLY A 345 -0.11 -6.55 -25.02
C GLY A 345 1.32 -6.76 -24.51
N ASP A 346 2.03 -5.72 -24.08
CA ASP A 346 3.38 -5.89 -23.53
C ASP A 346 3.34 -6.60 -22.17
N PHE A 347 4.29 -7.51 -21.97
CA PHE A 347 4.67 -8.01 -20.66
C PHE A 347 5.96 -7.27 -20.25
N PHE A 348 5.80 -6.15 -19.55
CA PHE A 348 6.85 -5.19 -19.28
C PHE A 348 7.46 -5.38 -17.89
N GLY A 349 8.79 -5.54 -17.82
CA GLY A 349 9.54 -5.70 -16.57
C GLY A 349 10.09 -4.39 -16.01
N ILE A 350 9.93 -4.15 -14.71
CA ILE A 350 10.64 -3.08 -13.98
C ILE A 350 11.53 -3.74 -12.94
N VAL A 351 12.84 -3.62 -13.13
CA VAL A 351 13.85 -4.23 -12.26
C VAL A 351 14.75 -3.18 -11.63
N GLY A 352 15.45 -3.55 -10.56
CA GLY A 352 16.30 -2.64 -9.81
C GLY A 352 16.42 -3.05 -8.36
N ARG A 353 17.41 -2.51 -7.66
CA ARG A 353 17.71 -2.88 -6.27
C ARG A 353 16.69 -2.30 -5.29
N ASN A 354 16.72 -2.77 -4.05
CA ASN A 354 15.93 -2.17 -2.98
C ASN A 354 16.35 -0.70 -2.79
N GLY A 355 15.38 0.19 -2.68
CA GLY A 355 15.63 1.63 -2.59
C GLY A 355 15.84 2.35 -3.92
N SER A 356 15.85 1.68 -5.08
CA SER A 356 16.06 2.35 -6.37
C SER A 356 14.88 3.20 -6.87
N GLY A 357 13.72 3.11 -6.21
CA GLY A 357 12.52 3.90 -6.54
C GLY A 357 11.37 3.12 -7.18
N LYS A 358 11.51 1.81 -7.45
CA LYS A 358 10.48 0.96 -8.11
C LYS A 358 9.08 1.10 -7.50
N SER A 359 8.93 0.87 -6.19
CA SER A 359 7.62 0.97 -5.52
C SER A 359 7.08 2.41 -5.51
N THR A 360 7.93 3.43 -5.56
CA THR A 360 7.51 4.84 -5.71
C THR A 360 6.96 5.08 -7.11
N LEU A 361 7.66 4.60 -8.14
CA LEU A 361 7.19 4.65 -9.52
C LEU A 361 5.85 3.90 -9.67
N LEU A 362 5.73 2.72 -9.06
CA LEU A 362 4.49 1.94 -9.09
C LEU A 362 3.31 2.68 -8.45
N LYS A 363 3.55 3.33 -7.30
CA LYS A 363 2.55 4.16 -6.63
C LYS A 363 2.17 5.39 -7.44
N ILE A 364 3.09 5.95 -8.24
CA ILE A 364 2.78 7.04 -9.16
C ILE A 364 1.94 6.54 -10.34
N ILE A 365 2.32 5.44 -10.98
CA ILE A 365 1.55 4.80 -12.06
C ILE A 365 0.13 4.46 -11.60
N SER A 366 -0.01 4.02 -10.35
CA SER A 366 -1.31 3.64 -9.77
C SER A 366 -2.12 4.83 -9.23
N GLY A 367 -1.62 6.06 -9.40
CA GLY A 367 -2.28 7.30 -8.96
C GLY A 367 -2.26 7.56 -7.45
N ILE A 368 -1.56 6.74 -6.66
CA ILE A 368 -1.46 6.91 -5.20
C ILE A 368 -0.59 8.11 -4.85
N TYR A 369 0.52 8.29 -5.57
CA TYR A 369 1.38 9.45 -5.44
C TYR A 369 1.29 10.33 -6.68
N ILE A 370 1.24 11.64 -6.45
CA ILE A 370 1.31 12.64 -7.51
C ILE A 370 2.79 12.97 -7.73
N PRO A 371 3.29 12.91 -8.98
CA PRO A 371 4.65 13.33 -9.29
C PRO A 371 4.83 14.84 -9.07
N GLU A 372 6.06 15.29 -8.81
CA GLU A 372 6.34 16.73 -8.66
C GLU A 372 6.61 17.41 -10.00
N LYS A 373 7.13 16.64 -10.97
CA LYS A 373 7.33 17.03 -12.36
C LYS A 373 6.98 15.85 -13.26
N GLY A 374 6.61 16.16 -14.50
CA GLY A 374 6.21 15.17 -15.48
C GLY A 374 4.80 14.63 -15.25
N ASP A 375 4.40 13.73 -16.13
CA ASP A 375 3.03 13.24 -16.22
C ASP A 375 3.01 11.74 -16.49
N VAL A 376 1.92 11.09 -16.07
CA VAL A 376 1.62 9.69 -16.39
C VAL A 376 0.28 9.63 -17.11
N SER A 377 0.28 9.04 -18.30
CA SER A 377 -0.92 8.81 -19.10
C SER A 377 -1.19 7.32 -19.26
N ILE A 378 -2.45 6.94 -19.09
CA ILE A 378 -2.91 5.54 -19.12
C ILE A 378 -4.08 5.43 -20.09
N SER A 379 -4.02 4.43 -20.95
CA SER A 379 -5.01 4.12 -21.97
C SER A 379 -5.67 2.77 -21.67
N GLY A 380 -6.58 2.75 -20.69
CA GLY A 380 -7.35 1.56 -20.33
C GLY A 380 -7.65 1.46 -18.83
N THR A 381 -8.12 0.28 -18.43
CA THR A 381 -8.41 -0.08 -17.04
C THR A 381 -7.17 -0.66 -16.39
N LEU A 382 -6.46 0.16 -15.62
CA LEU A 382 -5.32 -0.27 -14.80
C LEU A 382 -5.78 -0.86 -13.47
N VAL A 383 -5.30 -2.05 -13.15
CA VAL A 383 -5.57 -2.77 -11.90
C VAL A 383 -4.26 -2.93 -11.13
N PRO A 384 -4.04 -2.14 -10.06
CA PRO A 384 -2.77 -2.11 -9.35
C PRO A 384 -2.74 -3.10 -8.17
N PHE A 385 -1.82 -4.07 -8.22
CA PHE A 385 -1.48 -4.95 -7.10
C PHE A 385 -0.08 -4.63 -6.58
N ILE A 386 0.00 -3.49 -5.88
CA ILE A 386 1.25 -2.99 -5.28
C ILE A 386 1.60 -3.77 -4.01
N GLU A 387 0.67 -4.53 -3.45
CA GLU A 387 0.87 -5.47 -2.34
C GLU A 387 -0.31 -6.47 -2.37
N LEU A 388 -0.04 -7.76 -2.11
CA LEU A 388 -1.10 -8.78 -2.11
C LEU A 388 -1.96 -8.66 -0.85
N GLY A 389 -3.28 -8.71 -1.03
CA GLY A 389 -4.25 -8.71 0.07
C GLY A 389 -4.58 -7.31 0.61
N VAL A 390 -4.25 -6.25 -0.13
CA VAL A 390 -4.61 -4.88 0.26
C VAL A 390 -6.13 -4.74 0.44
N GLY A 391 -6.54 -4.18 1.57
CA GLY A 391 -7.95 -4.03 1.91
C GLY A 391 -8.63 -5.29 2.42
N PHE A 392 -7.91 -6.41 2.55
CA PHE A 392 -8.41 -7.55 3.29
C PHE A 392 -8.57 -7.19 4.77
N ASN A 393 -9.66 -7.68 5.33
CA ASN A 393 -10.00 -7.57 6.72
C ASN A 393 -10.07 -8.98 7.34
N PRO A 394 -9.19 -9.28 8.31
CA PRO A 394 -9.13 -10.59 8.98
C PRO A 394 -10.46 -11.01 9.63
N GLU A 395 -11.30 -10.04 9.97
CA GLU A 395 -12.56 -10.24 10.67
C GLU A 395 -13.76 -10.55 9.75
N LEU A 396 -13.60 -10.38 8.43
CA LEU A 396 -14.57 -10.72 7.40
C LEU A 396 -14.32 -12.13 6.84
N THR A 397 -15.33 -12.73 6.20
CA THR A 397 -15.17 -14.01 5.50
C THR A 397 -14.33 -13.88 4.23
N GLY A 398 -13.81 -14.98 3.70
CA GLY A 398 -13.12 -14.98 2.40
C GLY A 398 -13.98 -14.37 1.31
N ARG A 399 -15.27 -14.72 1.28
CA ARG A 399 -16.27 -14.17 0.35
C ARG A 399 -16.37 -12.66 0.47
N GLU A 400 -16.60 -12.15 1.68
CA GLU A 400 -16.71 -10.72 1.95
C GLU A 400 -15.44 -9.95 1.57
N ASN A 401 -14.27 -10.56 1.79
CA ASN A 401 -12.99 -9.99 1.39
C ASN A 401 -12.83 -9.88 -0.14
N VAL A 402 -13.33 -10.85 -0.91
CA VAL A 402 -13.36 -10.77 -2.38
C VAL A 402 -14.21 -9.58 -2.84
N TYR A 403 -15.39 -9.37 -2.27
CA TYR A 403 -16.23 -8.20 -2.61
C TYR A 403 -15.61 -6.87 -2.20
N LEU A 404 -15.04 -6.80 -0.99
CA LEU A 404 -14.39 -5.59 -0.49
C LEU A 404 -13.18 -5.22 -1.37
N ASN A 405 -12.32 -6.20 -1.68
CA ASN A 405 -11.16 -5.98 -2.54
C ASN A 405 -11.58 -5.61 -3.97
N GLY A 406 -12.56 -6.33 -4.55
CA GLY A 406 -13.11 -5.99 -5.86
C GLY A 406 -13.66 -4.56 -5.94
N ALA A 407 -14.38 -4.11 -4.91
CA ALA A 407 -14.88 -2.73 -4.84
C ALA A 407 -13.74 -1.70 -4.73
N LEU A 408 -12.69 -1.99 -3.96
CA LEU A 408 -11.50 -1.13 -3.83
C LEU A 408 -10.75 -0.99 -5.16
N LEU A 409 -10.70 -2.06 -5.95
CA LEU A 409 -10.16 -2.07 -7.32
C LEU A 409 -11.09 -1.40 -8.34
N GLY A 410 -12.33 -1.12 -7.95
CA GLY A 410 -13.30 -0.37 -8.74
C GLY A 410 -14.27 -1.20 -9.56
N PHE A 411 -14.32 -2.51 -9.29
CA PHE A 411 -15.34 -3.39 -9.84
C PHE A 411 -16.66 -3.20 -9.12
N SER A 412 -17.73 -3.09 -9.90
CA SER A 412 -19.09 -3.18 -9.37
C SER A 412 -19.36 -4.57 -8.82
N ARG A 413 -20.34 -4.70 -7.94
CA ARG A 413 -20.73 -5.98 -7.37
C ARG A 413 -21.08 -7.02 -8.44
N GLU A 414 -21.80 -6.61 -9.48
CA GLU A 414 -22.15 -7.47 -10.63
C GLU A 414 -20.91 -8.00 -11.37
N GLN A 415 -19.88 -7.16 -11.51
CA GLN A 415 -18.61 -7.59 -12.11
C GLN A 415 -17.87 -8.58 -11.20
N VAL A 416 -17.87 -8.34 -9.89
CA VAL A 416 -17.26 -9.26 -8.91
C VAL A 416 -18.02 -10.58 -8.89
N ASP A 417 -19.36 -10.56 -8.93
CA ASP A 417 -20.20 -11.76 -9.01
C ASP A 417 -19.81 -12.61 -10.24
N ALA A 418 -19.59 -11.96 -11.39
CA ALA A 418 -19.23 -12.64 -12.64
C ALA A 418 -17.83 -13.29 -12.63
N MET A 419 -16.91 -12.83 -11.77
CA MET A 419 -15.57 -13.42 -11.61
C MET A 419 -15.42 -14.26 -10.34
N TYR A 420 -16.44 -14.28 -9.47
CA TYR A 420 -16.34 -14.86 -8.13
C TYR A 420 -15.98 -16.35 -8.18
N ASP A 421 -16.70 -17.13 -8.99
CA ASP A 421 -16.47 -18.58 -9.07
C ASP A 421 -15.09 -18.90 -9.66
N ASP A 422 -14.66 -18.17 -10.70
CA ASP A 422 -13.32 -18.28 -11.28
C ASP A 422 -12.19 -17.96 -10.27
N ILE A 423 -12.42 -16.97 -9.41
CA ILE A 423 -11.48 -16.60 -8.32
C ILE A 423 -11.38 -17.75 -7.31
N VAL A 424 -12.52 -18.27 -6.88
CA VAL A 424 -12.60 -19.32 -5.85
C VAL A 424 -12.00 -20.62 -6.35
N GLU A 425 -12.30 -21.00 -7.60
CA GLU A 425 -11.76 -22.19 -8.25
C GLU A 425 -10.25 -22.06 -8.44
N PHE A 426 -9.75 -20.92 -8.92
CA PHE A 426 -8.31 -20.71 -9.07
C PHE A 426 -7.59 -20.76 -7.71
N ALA A 427 -8.19 -20.17 -6.67
CA ALA A 427 -7.65 -20.19 -5.32
C ALA A 427 -7.66 -21.58 -4.67
N GLU A 428 -8.53 -22.50 -5.14
CA GLU A 428 -8.89 -23.78 -4.52
C GLU A 428 -9.34 -23.63 -3.05
N LEU A 429 -10.16 -22.61 -2.77
CA LEU A 429 -10.60 -22.28 -1.40
C LEU A 429 -12.11 -22.41 -1.20
N THR A 430 -12.81 -23.16 -2.05
CA THR A 430 -14.28 -23.31 -2.05
C THR A 430 -14.86 -23.56 -0.66
N ASP A 431 -14.29 -24.51 0.09
CA ASP A 431 -14.78 -24.90 1.43
C ASP A 431 -14.44 -23.89 2.55
N PHE A 432 -13.57 -22.92 2.25
CA PHE A 432 -13.09 -21.93 3.21
C PHE A 432 -13.75 -20.56 3.03
N MET A 433 -14.45 -20.31 1.92
CA MET A 433 -14.93 -18.96 1.56
C MET A 433 -15.88 -18.34 2.59
N ASP A 434 -16.62 -19.15 3.33
CA ASP A 434 -17.53 -18.66 4.38
C ASP A 434 -16.87 -18.61 5.78
N GLN A 435 -15.60 -19.00 5.89
CA GLN A 435 -14.79 -18.82 7.09
C GLN A 435 -14.13 -17.45 7.12
N LYS A 436 -13.90 -16.92 8.33
CA LYS A 436 -13.18 -15.66 8.54
C LYS A 436 -11.73 -15.77 8.08
N LEU A 437 -11.23 -14.72 7.44
CA LEU A 437 -9.88 -14.70 6.87
C LEU A 437 -8.78 -14.89 7.93
N LYS A 438 -9.00 -14.46 9.18
CA LYS A 438 -8.04 -14.74 10.27
C LYS A 438 -7.82 -16.22 10.59
N ASN A 439 -8.71 -17.09 10.14
CA ASN A 439 -8.57 -18.55 10.29
C ASN A 439 -7.82 -19.17 9.11
N TYR A 440 -7.48 -18.39 8.08
CA TYR A 440 -6.74 -18.87 6.92
C TYR A 440 -5.26 -18.94 7.27
N SER A 441 -4.57 -19.98 6.77
CA SER A 441 -3.11 -19.97 6.78
C SER A 441 -2.59 -18.80 5.93
N SER A 442 -1.34 -18.38 6.16
CA SER A 442 -0.71 -17.35 5.33
C SER A 442 -0.78 -17.71 3.85
N GLY A 443 -0.46 -18.96 3.49
CA GLY A 443 -0.55 -19.46 2.10
C GLY A 443 -1.94 -19.31 1.49
N MET A 444 -3.01 -19.63 2.23
CA MET A 444 -4.39 -19.46 1.74
C MET A 444 -4.73 -17.99 1.51
N GLN A 445 -4.31 -17.08 2.41
CA GLN A 445 -4.54 -15.65 2.24
C GLN A 445 -3.86 -15.12 0.99
N VAL A 446 -2.60 -15.50 0.76
CA VAL A 446 -1.87 -15.05 -0.43
C VAL A 446 -2.44 -15.68 -1.71
N ARG A 447 -2.86 -16.95 -1.69
CA ARG A 447 -3.58 -17.60 -2.81
C ARG A 447 -4.85 -16.84 -3.17
N LEU A 448 -5.68 -16.49 -2.18
CA LEU A 448 -6.90 -15.72 -2.43
C LEU A 448 -6.59 -14.33 -3.01
N ALA A 449 -5.65 -13.61 -2.40
CA ALA A 449 -5.22 -12.29 -2.88
C ALA A 449 -4.74 -12.34 -4.34
N PHE A 450 -3.91 -13.33 -4.66
CA PHE A 450 -3.37 -13.51 -6.01
C PHE A 450 -4.47 -13.90 -7.00
N SER A 451 -5.39 -14.78 -6.60
CA SER A 451 -6.51 -15.22 -7.45
C SER A 451 -7.44 -14.07 -7.80
N VAL A 452 -7.78 -13.22 -6.82
CA VAL A 452 -8.53 -11.98 -7.07
C VAL A 452 -7.77 -11.09 -8.04
N ALA A 453 -6.44 -11.04 -7.91
CA ALA A 453 -5.61 -10.17 -8.73
C ALA A 453 -5.58 -10.52 -10.21
N ILE A 454 -5.33 -11.79 -10.51
CA ILE A 454 -5.17 -12.25 -11.89
C ILE A 454 -6.49 -12.42 -12.62
N LYS A 455 -7.58 -12.69 -11.89
CA LYS A 455 -8.93 -12.86 -12.46
C LYS A 455 -9.67 -11.52 -12.61
N ALA A 456 -9.17 -10.45 -12.01
CA ALA A 456 -9.68 -9.11 -12.21
C ALA A 456 -9.61 -8.73 -13.70
N GLN A 457 -10.75 -8.36 -14.28
CA GLN A 457 -10.85 -7.95 -15.67
C GLN A 457 -10.29 -6.54 -15.87
N GLY A 458 -8.97 -6.42 -16.07
CA GLY A 458 -8.27 -5.17 -16.42
C GLY A 458 -7.59 -5.23 -17.79
N ASP A 459 -7.33 -4.06 -18.38
CA ASP A 459 -6.53 -3.93 -19.62
C ASP A 459 -5.03 -3.93 -19.29
N ILE A 460 -4.67 -3.38 -18.12
CA ILE A 460 -3.30 -3.28 -17.62
C ILE A 460 -3.24 -3.84 -16.20
N LEU A 461 -2.49 -4.92 -16.00
CA LEU A 461 -2.28 -5.56 -14.71
C LEU A 461 -0.90 -5.18 -14.16
N VAL A 462 -0.85 -4.58 -12.99
CA VAL A 462 0.42 -4.20 -12.34
C VAL A 462 0.68 -5.11 -11.15
N LEU A 463 1.82 -5.78 -11.14
CA LEU A 463 2.18 -6.81 -10.17
C LEU A 463 3.50 -6.50 -9.47
N ASP A 464 3.48 -6.35 -8.14
CA ASP A 464 4.67 -6.11 -7.31
C ASP A 464 5.11 -7.38 -6.56
N GLU A 465 6.26 -7.95 -6.93
CA GLU A 465 6.91 -9.09 -6.23
C GLU A 465 6.03 -10.35 -6.00
N VAL A 466 5.00 -10.54 -6.82
CA VAL A 466 3.97 -11.57 -6.61
C VAL A 466 4.34 -12.99 -7.07
N LEU A 467 5.51 -13.17 -7.68
CA LEU A 467 5.85 -14.40 -8.42
C LEU A 467 6.27 -15.58 -7.52
N ALA A 468 6.63 -15.33 -6.27
CA ALA A 468 7.11 -16.36 -5.33
C ALA A 468 6.05 -16.73 -4.28
N VAL A 469 4.79 -16.85 -4.72
CA VAL A 469 3.66 -17.05 -3.82
C VAL A 469 3.13 -18.48 -3.90
N GLY A 470 2.86 -19.06 -2.72
CA GLY A 470 2.18 -20.35 -2.59
C GLY A 470 3.11 -21.56 -2.67
N ASP A 471 2.49 -22.74 -2.65
CA ASP A 471 3.17 -24.02 -2.86
C ASP A 471 3.56 -24.24 -4.33
N GLU A 472 4.37 -25.27 -4.60
CA GLU A 472 4.85 -25.57 -5.96
C GLU A 472 3.71 -25.83 -6.96
N ALA A 473 2.61 -26.43 -6.50
CA ALA A 473 1.46 -26.71 -7.35
C ALA A 473 0.75 -25.41 -7.77
N PHE A 474 0.56 -24.48 -6.83
CA PHE A 474 0.00 -23.16 -7.11
C PHE A 474 0.94 -22.32 -7.98
N GLN A 475 2.25 -22.36 -7.73
CA GLN A 475 3.25 -21.68 -8.58
C GLN A 475 3.18 -22.18 -10.04
N LYS A 476 3.02 -23.49 -10.27
CA LYS A 476 2.81 -24.04 -11.62
C LYS A 476 1.53 -23.50 -12.29
N LYS A 477 0.45 -23.30 -11.53
CA LYS A 477 -0.78 -22.66 -12.05
C LYS A 477 -0.53 -21.20 -12.43
N CYS A 478 0.16 -20.44 -11.57
CA CYS A 478 0.55 -19.06 -11.85
C CYS A 478 1.44 -18.96 -13.11
N ASP A 479 2.40 -19.86 -13.24
CA ASP A 479 3.27 -19.96 -14.41
C ASP A 479 2.49 -20.21 -15.71
N ASN A 480 1.50 -21.11 -15.68
CA ASN A 480 0.64 -21.37 -16.83
C ASN A 480 -0.22 -20.15 -17.18
N PHE A 481 -0.74 -19.44 -16.18
CA PHE A 481 -1.47 -18.19 -16.38
C PHE A 481 -0.59 -17.13 -17.05
N PHE A 482 0.64 -16.90 -16.55
CA PHE A 482 1.52 -15.90 -17.16
C PHE A 482 1.94 -16.23 -18.58
N LYS A 483 2.11 -17.52 -18.91
CA LYS A 483 2.34 -17.94 -20.31
C LYS A 483 1.15 -17.61 -21.20
N GLN A 484 -0.07 -17.91 -20.75
CA GLN A 484 -1.30 -17.58 -21.50
C GLN A 484 -1.45 -16.08 -21.70
N VAL A 485 -1.19 -15.27 -20.67
CA VAL A 485 -1.29 -13.82 -20.74
C VAL A 485 -0.20 -13.20 -21.62
N LYS A 486 1.01 -13.76 -21.62
CA LYS A 486 2.10 -13.34 -22.50
C LYS A 486 1.70 -13.43 -23.98
N ASP A 487 0.90 -14.43 -24.35
CA ASP A 487 0.45 -14.66 -25.72
C ASP A 487 -0.88 -13.92 -26.03
N ASP A 488 -1.52 -13.28 -25.05
CA ASP A 488 -2.78 -12.55 -25.20
C ASP A 488 -2.54 -11.06 -25.51
N PRO A 489 -2.78 -10.59 -26.74
CA PRO A 489 -2.55 -9.19 -27.12
C PRO A 489 -3.53 -8.22 -26.46
N SER A 490 -4.61 -8.70 -25.85
CA SER A 490 -5.59 -7.85 -25.15
C SER A 490 -5.16 -7.45 -23.75
N LYS A 491 -4.11 -8.09 -23.20
CA LYS A 491 -3.67 -7.92 -21.81
C LYS A 491 -2.26 -7.36 -21.74
N THR A 492 -2.13 -6.23 -21.04
CA THR A 492 -0.82 -5.64 -20.74
C THR A 492 -0.45 -5.97 -19.30
N VAL A 493 0.78 -6.43 -19.04
CA VAL A 493 1.26 -6.74 -17.70
C VAL A 493 2.50 -5.91 -17.39
N ILE A 494 2.51 -5.26 -16.24
CA ILE A 494 3.69 -4.59 -15.69
C ILE A 494 4.13 -5.38 -14.47
N LEU A 495 5.28 -6.01 -14.57
CA LEU A 495 5.85 -6.84 -13.52
C LEU A 495 7.04 -6.13 -12.88
N VAL A 496 6.92 -5.86 -11.57
CA VAL A 496 8.03 -5.41 -10.74
C VAL A 496 8.61 -6.61 -10.02
N THR A 497 9.88 -6.92 -10.26
CA THR A 497 10.53 -8.08 -9.64
C THR A 497 12.03 -7.92 -9.52
N HIS A 498 12.61 -8.66 -8.58
CA HIS A 498 14.05 -8.88 -8.45
C HIS A 498 14.50 -10.22 -9.06
N SER A 499 13.58 -11.04 -9.60
CA SER A 499 13.88 -12.33 -10.23
C SER A 499 14.17 -12.17 -11.72
N MET A 500 15.45 -12.24 -12.11
CA MET A 500 15.85 -12.14 -13.51
C MET A 500 15.39 -13.34 -14.35
N GLY A 501 15.24 -14.52 -13.73
CA GLY A 501 14.66 -15.68 -14.40
C GLY A 501 13.22 -15.42 -14.84
N ALA A 502 12.41 -14.75 -14.02
CA ALA A 502 11.06 -14.36 -14.40
C ALA A 502 11.04 -13.29 -15.50
N VAL A 503 11.94 -12.32 -15.43
CA VAL A 503 12.08 -11.27 -16.45
C VAL A 503 12.42 -11.87 -17.81
N LYS A 504 13.42 -12.76 -17.87
CA LYS A 504 13.80 -13.47 -19.11
C LYS A 504 12.68 -14.39 -19.63
N LYS A 505 11.90 -15.01 -18.73
CA LYS A 505 10.85 -15.97 -19.09
C LYS A 505 9.57 -15.28 -19.62
N TYR A 506 9.10 -14.26 -18.93
CA TYR A 506 7.79 -13.65 -19.18
C TYR A 506 7.87 -12.35 -19.95
N CYS A 507 8.81 -11.47 -19.63
CA CYS A 507 8.82 -10.14 -20.19
C CYS A 507 9.25 -10.13 -21.66
N ASN A 508 8.70 -9.21 -22.44
CA ASN A 508 9.14 -8.91 -23.80
C ASN A 508 10.01 -7.64 -23.85
N LYS A 509 9.84 -6.74 -22.89
CA LYS A 509 10.69 -5.56 -22.64
C LYS A 509 10.89 -5.37 -21.15
N ALA A 510 12.01 -4.76 -20.77
CA ALA A 510 12.25 -4.40 -19.38
C ALA A 510 13.05 -3.11 -19.24
N ILE A 511 13.00 -2.51 -18.05
CA ILE A 511 13.84 -1.39 -17.63
C ILE A 511 14.54 -1.70 -16.32
N LEU A 512 15.77 -1.19 -16.18
CA LEU A 512 16.55 -1.23 -14.95
C LEU A 512 16.63 0.16 -14.34
N ILE A 513 16.12 0.30 -13.10
CA ILE A 513 16.16 1.54 -12.34
C ILE A 513 17.26 1.46 -11.27
N LYS A 514 18.15 2.46 -11.27
CA LYS A 514 19.22 2.66 -10.28
C LYS A 514 19.23 4.12 -9.84
N ASP A 515 19.28 4.36 -8.53
CA ASP A 515 19.31 5.69 -7.91
C ASP A 515 18.26 6.70 -8.44
N GLY A 516 17.10 6.18 -8.83
CA GLY A 516 15.98 6.97 -9.36
C GLY A 516 16.04 7.28 -10.85
N GLU A 517 16.96 6.69 -11.60
CA GLU A 517 17.15 6.88 -13.05
C GLU A 517 17.06 5.53 -13.80
N ILE A 518 16.64 5.56 -15.07
CA ILE A 518 16.68 4.37 -15.94
C ILE A 518 18.09 4.26 -16.51
N ILE A 519 18.79 3.18 -16.19
CA ILE A 519 20.14 2.92 -16.70
C ILE A 519 20.17 2.02 -17.93
N VAL A 520 19.21 1.10 -18.05
CA VAL A 520 19.05 0.22 -19.22
C VAL A 520 17.56 0.03 -19.52
N SER A 521 17.20 0.00 -20.80
CA SER A 521 15.84 -0.21 -21.30
C SER A 521 15.89 -1.05 -22.58
N GLY A 522 14.92 -1.95 -22.77
CA GLY A 522 14.75 -2.73 -23.99
C GLY A 522 14.73 -4.22 -23.73
N ASP A 523 15.66 -4.96 -24.34
CA ASP A 523 15.71 -6.42 -24.27
C ASP A 523 15.83 -6.95 -22.81
N PRO A 524 14.95 -7.87 -22.37
CA PRO A 524 14.98 -8.44 -21.02
C PRO A 524 16.28 -9.18 -20.68
N GLY A 525 16.94 -9.79 -21.67
CA GLY A 525 18.24 -10.45 -21.50
C GLY A 525 19.33 -9.47 -21.12
N ASN A 526 19.46 -8.39 -21.89
CA ASN A 526 20.41 -7.31 -21.64
C ASN A 526 20.16 -6.63 -20.28
N VAL A 527 18.89 -6.35 -19.96
CA VAL A 527 18.49 -5.75 -18.68
C VAL A 527 18.85 -6.66 -17.51
N ALA A 528 18.59 -7.97 -17.64
CA ALA A 528 18.91 -8.94 -16.60
C ALA A 528 20.42 -9.11 -16.40
N ASP A 529 21.19 -9.14 -17.47
CA ASP A 529 22.65 -9.25 -17.39
C ASP A 529 23.27 -7.99 -16.76
N GLN A 530 22.78 -6.79 -17.10
CA GLN A 530 23.20 -5.56 -16.41
C GLN A 530 22.82 -5.59 -14.93
N TYR A 531 21.62 -6.05 -14.57
CA TYR A 531 21.21 -6.18 -13.17
C TYR A 531 22.11 -7.14 -12.39
N SER A 532 22.48 -8.29 -12.97
CA SER A 532 23.46 -9.22 -12.37
C SER A 532 24.81 -8.54 -12.13
N LEU A 533 25.35 -7.82 -13.13
CA LEU A 533 26.62 -7.11 -13.02
C LEU A 533 26.59 -6.03 -11.93
N GLU A 534 25.52 -5.23 -11.88
CA GLU A 534 25.35 -4.18 -10.85
C GLU A 534 25.28 -4.78 -9.44
N ASN A 535 24.66 -5.95 -9.28
CA ASN A 535 24.65 -6.63 -7.99
C ASN A 535 25.99 -7.27 -7.64
N ALA A 536 26.76 -7.74 -8.62
CA ALA A 536 28.08 -8.28 -8.41
C ALA A 536 29.10 -7.21 -7.98
N HIS A 537 28.97 -5.99 -8.49
CA HIS A 537 29.83 -4.86 -8.14
C HIS A 537 29.65 -4.34 -6.70
N ASP A 538 28.49 -4.59 -6.08
CA ASP A 538 28.13 -4.10 -4.73
C ASP A 538 28.05 -5.22 -3.67
N LEU A 539 28.80 -6.31 -3.84
CA LEU A 539 28.82 -7.48 -2.93
C LEU A 539 29.52 -7.21 -1.59
N ASN A 540 29.00 -6.25 -0.82
CA ASN A 540 28.99 -6.32 0.65
C ASN A 540 28.03 -7.42 1.19
N TYR A 541 27.44 -8.25 0.32
CA TYR A 541 26.37 -9.20 0.64
C TYR A 541 26.87 -10.50 1.34
N PHE A 542 28.18 -10.75 1.30
CA PHE A 542 28.83 -11.84 2.06
C PHE A 542 29.66 -11.33 3.24
N LYS A 543 29.29 -10.19 3.85
CA LYS A 543 29.63 -10.00 5.28
C LYS A 543 28.95 -11.14 6.07
N THR A 544 29.66 -12.25 6.20
CA THR A 544 29.48 -13.18 7.30
C THR A 544 29.34 -12.35 8.56
N LYS A 545 28.37 -12.70 9.40
CA LYS A 545 28.18 -12.15 10.74
C LYS A 545 29.51 -12.15 11.51
N SER A 546 30.31 -11.11 11.36
CA SER A 546 31.41 -10.77 12.25
C SER A 546 31.35 -9.28 12.49
N GLU A 547 30.33 -8.85 13.22
CA GLU A 547 30.39 -7.58 13.94
C GLU A 547 30.52 -7.90 15.43
N SER A 548 31.76 -8.13 15.83
CA SER A 548 32.32 -7.33 16.92
C SER A 548 33.45 -6.51 16.33
N GLU A 549 33.36 -5.19 16.50
CA GLU A 549 34.30 -4.18 16.04
C GLU A 549 35.72 -4.49 16.55
N LYS A 550 36.55 -5.05 15.68
CA LYS A 550 38.00 -4.81 15.71
C LYS A 550 38.36 -4.25 14.35
N ALA A 551 38.86 -3.02 14.32
CA ALA A 551 39.46 -2.45 13.12
C ALA A 551 40.68 -3.30 12.75
N TYR A 552 40.50 -4.25 11.83
CA TYR A 552 41.60 -5.00 11.26
C TYR A 552 42.50 -4.02 10.50
N ARG A 553 43.82 -4.15 10.71
CA ARG A 553 44.83 -3.30 10.04
C ARG A 553 44.94 -3.58 8.53
N PHE A 554 44.36 -4.70 8.08
CA PHE A 554 44.33 -5.17 6.69
C PHE A 554 42.91 -5.64 6.34
N PRO A 555 42.51 -5.63 5.06
CA PRO A 555 41.24 -6.20 4.62
C PRO A 555 41.08 -7.68 4.99
N ASN A 556 39.84 -8.16 5.12
CA ASN A 556 39.56 -9.57 5.44
C ASN A 556 40.20 -10.50 4.41
N GLY A 557 40.98 -11.48 4.90
CA GLY A 557 41.74 -12.42 4.07
C GLY A 557 43.20 -12.02 3.83
N LEU A 558 43.60 -10.80 4.19
CA LEU A 558 44.96 -10.28 4.07
C LEU A 558 45.64 -10.09 5.44
N ASN A 559 46.97 -10.00 5.44
CA ASN A 559 47.78 -9.91 6.67
C ASN A 559 49.12 -9.20 6.39
N PRO A 560 50.00 -8.97 7.38
CA PRO A 560 51.29 -8.31 7.14
C PRO A 560 52.25 -9.01 6.15
N LEU A 561 52.11 -10.32 5.96
CA LEU A 561 52.90 -11.08 4.98
C LEU A 561 52.39 -10.86 3.56
N VAL A 562 51.08 -10.68 3.41
CA VAL A 562 50.41 -10.39 2.13
C VAL A 562 49.49 -9.19 2.32
N PRO A 563 50.03 -7.95 2.34
CA PRO A 563 49.23 -6.76 2.57
C PRO A 563 48.32 -6.41 1.38
N MET A 564 48.62 -6.95 0.19
CA MET A 564 47.88 -6.72 -1.04
C MET A 564 47.74 -8.03 -1.83
N LEU A 565 46.52 -8.33 -2.26
CA LEU A 565 46.21 -9.40 -3.19
C LEU A 565 44.88 -9.05 -3.87
N GLN A 566 44.87 -8.90 -5.20
CA GLN A 566 43.66 -8.59 -5.96
C GLN A 566 43.69 -9.17 -7.37
N VAL A 567 42.52 -9.51 -7.89
CA VAL A 567 42.33 -10.02 -9.25
C VAL A 567 41.55 -8.99 -10.06
N THR A 568 42.12 -8.55 -11.18
CA THR A 568 41.54 -7.51 -12.04
C THR A 568 41.36 -8.02 -13.48
N PRO A 569 40.20 -7.80 -14.12
CA PRO A 569 39.99 -8.25 -15.49
C PRO A 569 40.76 -7.37 -16.48
N VAL A 570 41.39 -8.00 -17.47
CA VAL A 570 41.94 -7.31 -18.66
C VAL A 570 40.96 -7.41 -19.83
N SER A 571 40.27 -8.55 -19.93
CA SER A 571 39.19 -8.78 -20.89
C SER A 571 37.86 -8.14 -20.44
N PRO A 572 36.90 -7.92 -21.36
CA PRO A 572 35.56 -7.50 -21.00
C PRO A 572 34.91 -8.47 -20.00
N LYS A 573 34.19 -7.95 -19.00
CA LYS A 573 33.52 -8.79 -17.99
C LYS A 573 32.39 -9.64 -18.57
N ILE A 574 31.82 -9.27 -19.72
CA ILE A 574 30.91 -10.12 -20.49
C ILE A 574 31.70 -10.67 -21.68
N CYS A 575 31.89 -11.98 -21.69
CA CYS A 575 32.68 -12.69 -22.68
C CYS A 575 31.80 -13.49 -23.64
N ASP A 576 32.22 -13.60 -24.89
CA ASP A 576 31.54 -14.38 -25.93
C ASP A 576 31.74 -15.90 -25.81
N GLY A 577 32.53 -16.37 -24.83
CA GLY A 577 32.84 -17.79 -24.66
C GLY A 577 33.63 -18.41 -25.82
N LEU A 578 34.23 -17.60 -26.68
CA LEU A 578 35.13 -18.03 -27.76
C LEU A 578 36.54 -17.53 -27.51
N SER A 579 36.66 -16.27 -27.09
CA SER A 579 37.95 -15.67 -26.75
C SER A 579 38.36 -16.08 -25.32
N PRO A 580 39.65 -16.31 -25.07
CA PRO A 580 40.12 -16.60 -23.71
C PRO A 580 39.94 -15.38 -22.81
N PHE A 581 39.60 -15.62 -21.54
CA PHE A 581 39.49 -14.57 -20.54
C PHE A 581 40.85 -14.27 -19.91
N VAL A 582 41.33 -13.06 -20.13
CA VAL A 582 42.61 -12.57 -19.60
C VAL A 582 42.36 -11.69 -18.37
N PHE A 583 43.13 -11.93 -17.30
CA PHE A 583 43.06 -11.17 -16.06
C PHE A 583 44.46 -11.05 -15.42
N ASP A 584 44.63 -10.02 -14.60
CA ASP A 584 45.86 -9.77 -13.87
C ASP A 584 45.63 -10.05 -12.37
N VAL A 585 46.59 -10.71 -11.73
CA VAL A 585 46.65 -10.89 -10.28
C VAL A 585 47.80 -10.03 -9.77
N GLU A 586 47.47 -9.08 -8.91
CA GLU A 586 48.44 -8.17 -8.29
C GLU A 586 48.58 -8.53 -6.82
N TYR A 587 49.81 -8.71 -6.36
CA TYR A 587 50.11 -9.13 -5.00
C TYR A 587 51.36 -8.44 -4.46
N GLU A 588 51.42 -8.31 -3.14
CA GLU A 588 52.64 -7.95 -2.41
C GLU A 588 52.95 -9.08 -1.43
N TYR A 589 54.13 -9.67 -1.52
CA TYR A 589 54.58 -10.73 -0.61
C TYR A 589 55.82 -10.28 0.16
N THR A 590 55.70 -10.15 1.48
CA THR A 590 56.80 -9.76 2.35
C THR A 590 57.81 -10.91 2.46
N PRO A 591 59.13 -10.66 2.34
CA PRO A 591 60.14 -11.72 2.38
C PRO A 591 60.03 -12.61 3.64
N GLN A 592 60.08 -13.93 3.42
CA GLN A 592 60.05 -14.95 4.46
C GLN A 592 61.09 -16.05 4.14
N ASP A 593 61.45 -16.87 5.13
CA ASP A 593 62.34 -18.03 4.93
C ASP A 593 61.69 -19.18 4.11
N LYS A 594 60.43 -19.03 3.69
CA LYS A 594 59.64 -20.01 2.93
C LYS A 594 59.27 -19.45 1.55
N GLN A 595 59.25 -20.31 0.53
CA GLN A 595 58.77 -19.97 -0.81
C GLN A 595 57.25 -19.79 -0.81
N GLY A 596 56.77 -18.69 -1.37
CA GLY A 596 55.34 -18.42 -1.55
C GLY A 596 54.82 -18.99 -2.87
N TYR A 597 53.54 -19.34 -2.89
CA TYR A 597 52.81 -19.84 -4.06
C TYR A 597 51.45 -19.16 -4.20
N LEU A 598 51.04 -18.88 -5.43
CA LEU A 598 49.76 -18.30 -5.81
C LEU A 598 48.81 -19.39 -6.31
N GLY A 599 47.74 -19.63 -5.56
CA GLY A 599 46.59 -20.43 -5.96
C GLY A 599 45.51 -19.58 -6.64
N LEU A 600 44.78 -20.17 -7.58
CA LEU A 600 43.70 -19.55 -8.34
C LEU A 600 42.51 -20.50 -8.41
N ILE A 601 41.36 -20.00 -7.98
CA ILE A 601 40.12 -20.77 -7.89
C ILE A 601 39.07 -20.14 -8.80
N LEU A 602 38.55 -20.91 -9.74
CA LEU A 602 37.40 -20.54 -10.56
C LEU A 602 36.12 -21.13 -9.93
N GLN A 603 35.13 -20.28 -9.65
CA GLN A 603 33.86 -20.68 -9.06
C GLN A 603 32.69 -20.31 -9.97
N ASP A 604 31.68 -21.18 -10.08
CA ASP A 604 30.41 -20.85 -10.73
C ASP A 604 29.51 -20.12 -9.72
N ALA A 605 29.31 -18.82 -9.93
CA ALA A 605 28.51 -17.98 -9.05
C ALA A 605 27.00 -18.22 -9.17
N ARG A 606 26.53 -18.76 -10.30
CA ARG A 606 25.12 -19.02 -10.57
C ARG A 606 24.67 -20.35 -9.98
N ARG A 607 25.46 -21.40 -10.18
CA ARG A 607 25.13 -22.78 -9.76
C ARG A 607 25.74 -23.13 -8.40
N GLY A 608 26.75 -22.38 -7.97
CA GLY A 608 27.53 -22.67 -6.78
C GLY A 608 28.54 -23.78 -7.02
N GLY A 609 29.65 -23.72 -6.28
CA GLY A 609 30.70 -24.74 -6.31
C GLY A 609 31.95 -24.33 -7.10
N GLN A 610 33.06 -24.96 -6.73
CA GLN A 610 34.36 -24.77 -7.36
C GLN A 610 34.39 -25.51 -8.70
N VAL A 611 34.64 -24.75 -9.76
CA VAL A 611 34.73 -25.26 -11.14
C VAL A 611 36.12 -25.77 -11.43
N TYR A 612 37.13 -25.01 -10.99
CA TYR A 612 38.52 -25.33 -11.25
C TYR A 612 39.43 -24.79 -10.13
N ASP A 613 40.49 -25.53 -9.84
CA ASP A 613 41.58 -25.11 -8.97
C ASP A 613 42.92 -25.33 -9.68
N ILE A 614 43.76 -24.29 -9.71
CA ILE A 614 45.12 -24.40 -10.24
C ILE A 614 45.97 -25.39 -9.44
N ASP A 615 45.59 -25.69 -8.20
CA ASP A 615 46.25 -26.69 -7.33
C ASP A 615 46.40 -28.05 -8.01
N THR A 616 45.44 -28.40 -8.88
CA THR A 616 45.45 -29.64 -9.67
C THR A 616 46.60 -29.73 -10.67
N GLN A 617 47.28 -28.61 -10.99
CA GLN A 617 48.41 -28.54 -11.91
C GLN A 617 49.78 -28.47 -11.22
N SER A 618 49.84 -28.23 -9.91
CA SER A 618 51.06 -27.76 -9.24
C SER A 618 51.38 -28.49 -7.94
N HIS A 619 51.10 -29.80 -7.85
CA HIS A 619 51.28 -30.59 -6.62
C HIS A 619 50.69 -29.88 -5.38
N TYR A 620 49.49 -29.31 -5.52
CA TYR A 620 48.73 -28.61 -4.47
C TYR A 620 49.30 -27.26 -3.96
N LEU A 621 50.47 -26.80 -4.41
CA LEU A 621 51.08 -25.56 -3.91
C LEU A 621 50.61 -24.29 -4.63
N GLY A 622 50.53 -24.32 -5.97
CA GLY A 622 50.17 -23.18 -6.82
C GLY A 622 51.34 -22.74 -7.70
N VAL A 623 51.27 -21.52 -8.24
CA VAL A 623 52.35 -20.92 -9.06
C VAL A 623 53.36 -20.23 -8.13
N PRO A 624 54.67 -20.53 -8.19
CA PRO A 624 55.65 -19.89 -7.30
C PRO A 624 55.67 -18.37 -7.50
N ILE A 625 55.74 -17.62 -6.39
CA ILE A 625 55.78 -16.16 -6.39
C ILE A 625 57.08 -15.61 -5.78
N GLU A 626 57.51 -14.45 -6.24
CA GLU A 626 58.68 -13.75 -5.70
C GLU A 626 58.28 -12.79 -4.59
N SER A 627 59.21 -12.48 -3.68
CA SER A 627 58.99 -11.43 -2.69
C SER A 627 58.95 -10.04 -3.33
N GLY A 628 58.19 -9.12 -2.72
CA GLY A 628 57.95 -7.77 -3.23
C GLY A 628 56.57 -7.61 -3.88
N HIS A 629 56.36 -6.48 -4.53
CA HIS A 629 55.12 -6.15 -5.23
C HIS A 629 55.20 -6.57 -6.70
N HIS A 630 54.29 -7.43 -7.13
CA HIS A 630 54.29 -8.03 -8.46
C HIS A 630 52.90 -8.07 -9.05
N LYS A 631 52.86 -8.09 -10.38
CA LYS A 631 51.61 -8.22 -11.16
C LYS A 631 51.80 -9.28 -12.22
N VAL A 632 51.02 -10.35 -12.13
CA VAL A 632 51.12 -11.53 -12.99
C VAL A 632 49.85 -11.68 -13.81
N ARG A 633 50.01 -11.94 -15.11
CA ARG A 633 48.89 -12.07 -16.05
C ARG A 633 48.56 -13.54 -16.29
N PHE A 634 47.28 -13.87 -16.22
CA PHE A 634 46.74 -15.20 -16.47
C PHE A 634 45.69 -15.17 -17.58
N SER A 635 45.45 -16.33 -18.17
CA SER A 635 44.48 -16.54 -19.25
C SER A 635 43.75 -17.86 -19.05
N ILE A 636 42.42 -17.85 -19.14
CA ILE A 636 41.57 -19.05 -19.04
C ILE A 636 40.83 -19.26 -20.37
N PRO A 637 40.89 -20.46 -20.97
CA PRO A 637 40.06 -20.78 -22.14
C PRO A 637 38.58 -20.88 -21.75
N LEU A 638 37.69 -20.20 -22.49
CA LEU A 638 36.26 -20.13 -22.18
C LEU A 638 35.37 -21.00 -23.05
N ASP A 639 35.90 -21.58 -24.12
CA ASP A 639 35.19 -22.44 -25.07
C ASP A 639 34.66 -23.73 -24.42
N TYR A 640 35.22 -24.12 -23.28
CA TYR A 640 34.77 -25.27 -22.52
C TYR A 640 33.45 -25.04 -21.76
N PHE A 641 33.07 -23.80 -21.49
CA PHE A 641 31.99 -23.48 -20.57
C PHE A 641 30.68 -23.12 -21.28
N ASN A 642 29.56 -23.52 -20.67
CA ASN A 642 28.22 -23.03 -21.01
C ASN A 642 28.00 -21.62 -20.43
N ASN A 643 26.86 -21.01 -20.74
CA ASN A 643 26.55 -19.68 -20.22
C ASN A 643 26.42 -19.72 -18.69
N SER A 644 27.27 -18.94 -18.02
CA SER A 644 27.28 -18.81 -16.56
C SER A 644 27.93 -17.52 -16.10
N GLU A 645 27.94 -17.34 -14.79
CA GLU A 645 28.62 -16.26 -14.08
C GLU A 645 29.75 -16.89 -13.26
N PHE A 646 30.95 -16.32 -13.34
CA PHE A 646 32.15 -16.89 -12.76
C PHE A 646 32.85 -15.89 -11.84
N ARG A 647 33.46 -16.41 -10.77
CA ARG A 647 34.38 -15.67 -9.89
C ARG A 647 35.74 -16.32 -9.92
N ILE A 648 36.78 -15.49 -9.95
CA ILE A 648 38.17 -15.90 -9.79
C ILE A 648 38.67 -15.37 -8.47
N PHE A 649 39.00 -16.28 -7.56
CA PHE A 649 39.66 -15.97 -6.30
C PHE A 649 41.15 -16.30 -6.41
N ALA A 650 41.98 -15.48 -5.76
CA ALA A 650 43.39 -15.75 -5.60
C ALA A 650 43.70 -16.07 -4.14
N THR A 651 44.62 -17.01 -3.90
CA THR A 651 45.13 -17.37 -2.58
C THR A 651 46.64 -17.36 -2.58
N VAL A 652 47.28 -16.93 -1.51
CA VAL A 652 48.72 -17.09 -1.30
C VAL A 652 48.95 -18.17 -0.25
N ARG A 653 49.87 -19.09 -0.54
CA ARG A 653 50.19 -20.26 0.29
C ARG A 653 51.69 -20.41 0.44
N THR A 654 52.11 -21.12 1.48
CA THR A 654 53.51 -21.46 1.74
C THR A 654 53.66 -22.96 2.01
N GLU A 655 54.89 -23.45 1.88
CA GLU A 655 55.23 -24.83 2.24
C GLU A 655 54.94 -25.12 3.72
N SER A 656 54.38 -26.32 3.94
CA SER A 656 54.03 -26.91 5.23
C SER A 656 54.88 -28.14 5.48
N ASP A 657 54.96 -28.58 6.75
CA ASP A 657 55.64 -29.83 7.12
C ASP A 657 54.91 -31.08 6.54
N ASP A 658 53.64 -30.93 6.16
CA ASP A 658 52.87 -31.93 5.42
C ASP A 658 52.79 -31.55 3.93
N PRO A 659 53.42 -32.33 3.02
CA PRO A 659 53.40 -32.07 1.58
C PRO A 659 52.01 -32.08 0.94
N GLU A 660 51.02 -32.72 1.57
CA GLU A 660 49.64 -32.78 1.04
C GLU A 660 48.78 -31.60 1.51
N HIS A 661 49.24 -30.82 2.50
CA HIS A 661 48.46 -29.75 3.13
C HIS A 661 49.27 -28.45 3.24
N PRO A 662 49.33 -27.63 2.16
CA PRO A 662 50.03 -26.35 2.18
C PRO A 662 49.40 -25.38 3.17
N GLU A 663 50.23 -24.50 3.72
CA GLU A 663 49.79 -23.50 4.70
C GLU A 663 49.14 -22.31 3.96
N PHE A 664 47.85 -22.07 4.21
CA PHE A 664 47.13 -20.95 3.60
C PHE A 664 47.47 -19.65 4.31
N VAL A 665 48.12 -18.73 3.60
CA VAL A 665 48.60 -17.46 4.15
C VAL A 665 47.57 -16.35 3.96
N ALA A 666 47.06 -16.17 2.75
CA ALA A 666 46.11 -15.10 2.43
C ALA A 666 45.16 -15.51 1.30
N PHE A 667 44.03 -14.82 1.19
CA PHE A 667 43.07 -15.01 0.12
C PHE A 667 42.34 -13.71 -0.22
N THR A 668 41.89 -13.59 -1.47
CA THR A 668 41.00 -12.50 -1.89
C THR A 668 39.61 -12.74 -1.33
N ASN A 669 39.04 -11.74 -0.66
CA ASN A 669 37.61 -11.72 -0.37
C ASN A 669 36.80 -11.36 -1.64
N ASP A 670 35.48 -11.22 -1.50
CA ASP A 670 34.62 -10.86 -2.64
C ASP A 670 34.94 -9.49 -3.26
N ASP A 671 35.52 -8.55 -2.50
CA ASP A 671 35.85 -7.21 -2.99
C ASP A 671 37.08 -7.21 -3.92
N PHE A 672 38.01 -8.17 -3.71
CA PHE A 672 39.26 -8.28 -4.44
C PHE A 672 39.30 -9.48 -5.41
N CYS A 673 38.18 -10.17 -5.59
CA CYS A 673 38.02 -11.23 -6.58
C CYS A 673 37.62 -10.65 -7.95
N CYS A 674 37.86 -11.40 -9.03
CA CYS A 674 37.43 -10.99 -10.36
C CYS A 674 36.13 -11.70 -10.74
N TYR A 675 35.08 -10.92 -10.98
CA TYR A 675 33.79 -11.42 -11.46
C TYR A 675 33.62 -11.15 -12.97
N PHE A 676 33.19 -12.18 -13.70
CA PHE A 676 32.90 -12.10 -15.14
C PHE A 676 31.78 -13.09 -15.53
N ALA A 677 31.23 -12.94 -16.72
CA ALA A 677 30.14 -13.75 -17.24
C ALA A 677 30.44 -14.23 -18.66
N VAL A 678 30.08 -15.48 -18.96
CA VAL A 678 30.13 -16.04 -20.31
C VAL A 678 28.73 -16.00 -20.90
N ARG A 679 28.59 -15.41 -22.09
CA ARG A 679 27.35 -15.24 -22.85
C ARG A 679 27.60 -15.52 -24.33
N ASN A 680 27.08 -16.64 -24.81
CA ASN A 680 27.11 -17.04 -26.22
C ASN A 680 25.77 -17.67 -26.60
N ASP A 681 25.18 -17.24 -27.72
CA ASP A 681 23.89 -17.78 -28.20
C ASP A 681 23.93 -19.27 -28.53
N ARG A 682 25.13 -19.83 -28.77
CA ARG A 682 25.34 -21.25 -29.04
C ARG A 682 25.48 -22.10 -27.78
N ASN A 683 25.64 -21.47 -26.62
CA ASN A 683 25.84 -22.16 -25.35
C ASN A 683 24.50 -22.33 -24.61
N SER A 684 24.35 -23.46 -23.93
CA SER A 684 23.18 -23.72 -23.08
C SER A 684 23.32 -23.01 -21.72
N GLU A 685 22.21 -22.85 -21.00
CA GLU A 685 22.22 -22.45 -19.58
C GLU A 685 22.21 -23.65 -18.60
N ASN A 686 22.25 -24.88 -19.11
CA ASN A 686 22.19 -26.12 -18.35
C ASN A 686 23.59 -26.73 -18.22
N GLY A 687 24.03 -26.99 -16.99
CA GLY A 687 25.38 -27.53 -16.72
C GLY A 687 26.51 -26.51 -16.92
N ILE A 688 27.69 -26.82 -16.37
CA ILE A 688 28.88 -25.97 -16.43
C ILE A 688 29.64 -26.16 -17.75
N LEU A 689 29.81 -27.42 -18.18
CA LEU A 689 30.50 -27.75 -19.42
C LEU A 689 29.59 -27.55 -20.62
N SER A 690 30.13 -27.02 -21.71
CA SER A 690 29.36 -26.84 -22.94
C SER A 690 29.07 -28.16 -23.63
N ASP A 691 27.93 -28.23 -24.31
CA ASP A 691 27.53 -29.42 -25.08
C ASP A 691 28.53 -29.72 -26.21
N ARG A 692 29.44 -28.80 -26.53
CA ARG A 692 30.51 -29.01 -27.52
C ARG A 692 31.66 -29.85 -26.95
N VAL A 693 31.79 -29.91 -25.63
CA VAL A 693 32.89 -30.55 -24.90
C VAL A 693 32.48 -31.92 -24.38
N LEU A 694 31.26 -32.02 -23.83
CA LEU A 694 30.77 -33.23 -23.20
C LEU A 694 29.38 -33.56 -23.73
N LYS A 695 29.23 -34.74 -24.33
CA LYS A 695 27.95 -35.30 -24.76
C LYS A 695 27.83 -36.75 -24.31
N PHE A 696 26.64 -37.14 -23.89
CA PHE A 696 26.31 -38.55 -23.71
C PHE A 696 26.05 -39.17 -25.09
N GLU A 697 26.79 -40.20 -25.44
CA GLU A 697 26.57 -41.00 -26.65
C GLU A 697 25.88 -42.30 -26.27
N GLN A 698 24.72 -42.57 -26.89
CA GLN A 698 24.03 -43.84 -26.73
C GLN A 698 24.77 -44.89 -27.55
N ILE A 699 25.42 -45.84 -26.87
CA ILE A 699 26.21 -46.90 -27.52
C ILE A 699 25.31 -48.06 -27.97
N GLU A 700 24.39 -48.51 -27.11
CA GLU A 700 23.42 -49.56 -27.40
C GLU A 700 22.22 -49.42 -26.45
N GLN A 701 21.02 -49.78 -26.92
CA GLN A 701 19.84 -49.90 -26.06
C GLN A 701 19.71 -51.37 -25.67
N ILE A 702 19.93 -51.66 -24.39
CA ILE A 702 19.76 -53.00 -23.84
C ILE A 702 18.31 -53.11 -23.36
N ASP A 703 17.57 -54.04 -23.96
CA ASP A 703 16.19 -54.40 -23.58
C ASP A 703 16.13 -55.21 -22.27
#